data_AF-A0A7X9TQB0-F1
#
_entry.id   AF-A0A7X9TQB0-F1
#
_cell.length_a   1.000
_cell.length_b   1.000
_cell.length_c   1.000
_cell.angle_alpha   90.00
_cell.angle_beta   90.00
_cell.angle_gamma   90.00
#
_symmetry.space_group_name_H-M   'P 1'
#
loop_
_entity.id
_entity.type
_entity.pdbx_description
1 polymer ?
#
loop_
_entity_poly.entity_id
_entity_poly.type
_entity_poly.pdbx_seq_one_letter_code
_entity_poly.pdbx_strand_id
1 'polypeptide(L)'
;MTLSANRFNPPLAPAVPYENPSIQTSRLSLSAPQTNPPQQTAGLDGDDQLLEQYARHLRTNSDAPWLLGGDLIGPIPPDSTLGKWRLHLETLLQSPDVKAWARSNRIDLSKAIGLFAARGNTPGFASFTVKPLAGTGSQLGTVKYFGSFVGDRSHTLPLSWPLIMQAAAVLANGQAVIFAPRGDMARVKDVAAFYGESLPATKDATLERATQLEKQKVFAGRAHLNKDEVFETQKSQRGDLSNLNAFNNQITHSLLDAFVPLYLGAQQRTQLQPGAAGYLDPDQFKAKVKDDLETLLGRLTLPIDPHSSYYREQALAPGDSVSLKRFIEDSGWLMPTTLAELRNLYSSSAAPSPLSPPYGNLGGALSWPVPPNHQEQLGSYQPLAMLPGAKYGLFRQLTSKLALDASTMAQPRKVIESILDSAEGLRVGKSLQAKFAGISTETSVADWLLTALQLSLDQETLLERSSVPNRNKVAGFDLANPEHYGKHPSTVVKALSDHLESKQKATTEMAPVAAHLLLSRRAPAYLVKDIPAGLTYGSHSWVSLEVAVARQEAKAPGSTTLMTYEQVINLAELAPITVEDRAIEASAQSAALKDWGVANGVITANDKGEYTPDQMAGVRAAFNAQLVELAHGAQASSSEMPTRRALALQALKKQFGEGIDFEKRNLEAIIKNRDDVGPQSLVDIYMNGGVPVGLRGLQCTDPSVPIHRLQVVHNLPDINEAFAKAFSAYCATMHKALGAQVKHLIATLPLEDRKNIEYGKLATFKQVKVSTNNFAVTSRTPLTNRRSLLLRTERRGVVTVYEINLEHNTLRRRDDLKNVTPGELVEYPQAGVSSSEYPTVRPAGHSAATITDQVPSDNIPNSFASARTAYIADALLTHTDLASFEDQARDQTAFDTELPWYKHARKFLANFIPLYPAIKNFQAGNIGEGIIDLAFDVFGFMVGLGAAAKAAKGIQTGTSALNRLGKLTKIFGRTAIPALNPFDTFFTLAALPLKGLKQGAVGGYKLAAGSIGSYDVLKAGKTADASAYGTFKFNNDFMEGPAVLKQGKWYGYNPITQQPYGSPLKNFLPAARIELDHFGKWARASDPTMSLDEGVVKTWKRVVSDHRNGA
;
A
#
# COMPACT_ATOMS: atom_id res chain seq x y z
N MET A 1 34.13 -57.02 19.65
CA MET A 1 35.39 -57.19 20.41
C MET A 1 35.39 -56.18 21.56
N THR A 2 35.55 -56.66 22.80
CA THR A 2 36.58 -56.22 23.80
C THR A 2 37.28 -54.86 23.58
N LEU A 3 37.58 -54.01 24.60
CA LEU A 3 37.55 -54.17 26.07
C LEU A 3 37.62 -52.79 26.81
N SER A 4 37.16 -52.77 28.07
CA SER A 4 37.61 -52.06 29.31
C SER A 4 38.61 -50.87 29.36
N ALA A 5 38.69 -50.04 30.42
CA ALA A 5 37.77 -49.68 31.55
C ALA A 5 38.38 -48.62 32.55
N ASN A 6 37.51 -48.08 33.44
CA ASN A 6 37.72 -47.78 34.88
C ASN A 6 38.50 -46.54 35.44
N ARG A 7 37.76 -45.75 36.27
CA ARG A 7 38.04 -45.28 37.67
C ARG A 7 39.16 -44.23 37.90
N PHE A 8 39.14 -43.36 38.92
CA PHE A 8 38.83 -43.53 40.37
C PHE A 8 38.12 -42.34 41.08
N ASN A 9 37.69 -42.57 42.34
CA ASN A 9 37.13 -41.67 43.39
C ASN A 9 37.32 -42.40 44.78
N PRO A 10 36.99 -41.89 46.00
CA PRO A 10 36.53 -40.57 46.50
C PRO A 10 37.64 -39.89 47.40
N PRO A 11 37.55 -39.40 48.69
CA PRO A 11 36.56 -39.49 49.82
C PRO A 11 36.03 -38.11 50.33
N LEU A 12 35.97 -37.82 51.66
CA LEU A 12 35.30 -36.66 52.30
C LEU A 12 35.99 -36.08 53.58
N ALA A 13 35.75 -34.77 53.84
CA ALA A 13 35.57 -34.07 55.16
C ALA A 13 36.76 -33.90 56.15
N PRO A 14 36.73 -33.00 57.20
CA PRO A 14 35.94 -31.76 57.44
C PRO A 14 36.72 -30.51 58.02
N ALA A 15 36.01 -29.35 58.13
CA ALA A 15 36.09 -28.26 59.15
C ALA A 15 37.23 -27.19 59.28
N VAL A 16 36.82 -25.89 59.16
CA VAL A 16 37.02 -24.66 60.01
C VAL A 16 38.11 -24.69 61.14
N PRO A 17 38.98 -23.66 61.39
CA PRO A 17 38.59 -22.26 61.74
C PRO A 17 39.52 -21.04 61.44
N TYR A 18 38.96 -19.82 61.64
CA TYR A 18 39.45 -18.45 62.03
C TYR A 18 40.93 -17.98 61.77
N GLU A 19 41.28 -16.68 61.65
CA GLU A 19 40.86 -15.51 62.46
C GLU A 19 41.03 -14.11 61.77
N ASN A 20 40.57 -13.04 62.43
CA ASN A 20 40.59 -11.59 62.05
C ASN A 20 41.72 -10.84 62.84
N PRO A 21 42.01 -9.50 62.77
CA PRO A 21 41.14 -8.30 62.56
C PRO A 21 41.80 -7.16 61.70
N SER A 22 41.47 -5.85 61.66
CA SER A 22 40.46 -4.95 62.32
C SER A 22 40.13 -3.79 61.34
N ILE A 23 38.87 -3.42 61.04
CA ILE A 23 37.91 -2.59 61.82
C ILE A 23 38.28 -1.10 61.97
N GLN A 24 37.62 -0.22 61.21
CA GLN A 24 36.62 0.81 61.64
C GLN A 24 35.98 1.42 60.36
N THR A 25 34.65 1.54 60.23
CA THR A 25 33.83 2.53 60.95
C THR A 25 32.35 2.11 61.13
N SER A 26 31.75 2.61 62.22
CA SER A 26 30.31 2.86 62.46
C SER A 26 29.25 1.80 62.08
N ARG A 27 28.70 1.15 63.11
CA ARG A 27 27.47 0.34 63.04
C ARG A 27 26.22 1.24 62.96
N LEU A 28 25.17 0.76 62.29
CA LEU A 28 23.81 0.72 62.83
C LEU A 28 23.04 -0.45 62.22
N SER A 29 22.24 -1.13 63.02
CA SER A 29 21.59 -2.41 62.68
C SER A 29 20.10 -2.25 62.44
N LEU A 30 19.57 -2.87 61.38
CA LEU A 30 18.14 -3.13 61.21
C LEU A 30 17.93 -4.51 60.56
N SER A 31 16.94 -5.25 61.07
CA SER A 31 16.67 -6.64 60.67
C SER A 31 15.96 -6.74 59.33
N ALA A 32 16.10 -7.89 58.65
CA ALA A 32 15.35 -8.18 57.44
C ALA A 32 13.83 -8.20 57.71
N PRO A 33 13.00 -7.49 56.92
CA PRO A 33 11.56 -7.62 57.00
C PRO A 33 11.13 -8.97 56.42
N GLN A 34 10.43 -9.78 57.22
CA GLN A 34 9.58 -10.82 56.64
C GLN A 34 8.39 -10.13 55.97
N THR A 35 8.32 -10.17 54.65
CA THR A 35 7.12 -9.78 53.91
C THR A 35 6.05 -10.87 54.07
N ASN A 36 5.25 -10.74 55.13
CA ASN A 36 3.94 -11.41 55.18
C ASN A 36 3.16 -11.08 53.89
N PRO A 37 2.31 -12.00 53.39
CA PRO A 37 1.34 -11.63 52.36
C PRO A 37 0.50 -10.45 52.87
N PRO A 38 0.19 -9.44 52.02
CA PRO A 38 -0.55 -8.28 52.47
C PRO A 38 -1.92 -8.70 53.00
N GLN A 39 -2.16 -8.49 54.29
CA GLN A 39 -3.51 -8.56 54.83
C GLN A 39 -4.35 -7.52 54.08
N GLN A 40 -5.49 -7.96 53.54
CA GLN A 40 -6.48 -7.06 52.97
C GLN A 40 -7.13 -6.24 54.10
N THR A 41 -6.47 -5.17 54.52
CA THR A 41 -7.18 -4.02 55.05
C THR A 41 -8.04 -3.46 53.91
N ALA A 42 -9.29 -3.13 54.22
CA ALA A 42 -10.24 -2.60 53.23
C ALA A 42 -9.89 -1.14 52.88
N GLY A 43 -8.89 -0.98 52.01
CA GLY A 43 -8.54 0.31 51.42
C GLY A 43 -9.63 0.78 50.45
N LEU A 44 -9.87 2.09 50.44
CA LEU A 44 -10.75 2.75 49.47
C LEU A 44 -10.20 2.60 48.04
N ASP A 45 -11.08 2.52 47.06
CA ASP A 45 -10.71 2.35 45.64
C ASP A 45 -9.85 3.54 45.15
N GLY A 46 -9.09 3.34 44.07
CA GLY A 46 -8.34 4.43 43.44
C GLY A 46 -9.25 5.58 43.00
N ASP A 47 -10.47 5.26 42.55
CA ASP A 47 -11.48 6.27 42.20
C ASP A 47 -12.10 6.96 43.45
N ASP A 48 -12.29 6.25 44.57
CA ASP A 48 -12.69 6.88 45.85
C ASP A 48 -11.64 7.92 46.31
N GLN A 49 -10.36 7.53 46.28
CA GLN A 49 -9.25 8.39 46.70
C GLN A 49 -9.17 9.65 45.83
N LEU A 50 -9.38 9.50 44.51
CA LEU A 50 -9.43 10.63 43.58
C LEU A 50 -10.68 11.51 43.79
N LEU A 51 -11.82 10.91 44.09
CA LEU A 51 -13.06 11.63 44.40
C LEU A 51 -12.93 12.46 45.68
N GLU A 52 -12.30 11.92 46.73
CA GLU A 52 -12.02 12.67 47.97
C GLU A 52 -11.02 13.82 47.75
N GLN A 53 -10.01 13.64 46.89
CA GLN A 53 -9.16 14.77 46.45
C GLN A 53 -9.99 15.83 45.71
N TYR A 54 -10.83 15.42 44.77
CA TYR A 54 -11.61 16.31 43.90
C TYR A 54 -12.65 17.12 44.68
N ALA A 55 -13.42 16.49 45.57
CA ALA A 55 -14.38 17.17 46.44
C ALA A 55 -13.69 18.18 47.38
N ARG A 56 -12.52 17.82 47.92
CA ARG A 56 -11.71 18.72 48.76
C ARG A 56 -11.20 19.93 47.97
N HIS A 57 -10.71 19.72 46.74
CA HIS A 57 -10.25 20.81 45.87
C HIS A 57 -11.38 21.78 45.52
N LEU A 58 -12.57 21.27 45.18
CA LEU A 58 -13.75 22.08 44.93
C LEU A 58 -14.10 22.94 46.16
N ARG A 59 -14.12 22.37 47.38
CA ARG A 59 -14.43 23.16 48.58
C ARG A 59 -13.40 24.25 48.86
N THR A 60 -12.11 23.92 48.83
CA THR A 60 -11.02 24.87 49.11
C THR A 60 -11.00 26.05 48.15
N ASN A 61 -11.32 25.83 46.86
CA ASN A 61 -11.26 26.86 45.82
C ASN A 61 -12.65 27.41 45.43
N SER A 62 -13.65 27.22 46.30
CA SER A 62 -15.05 27.61 46.04
C SER A 62 -15.27 29.11 45.86
N ASP A 63 -14.35 29.97 46.33
CA ASP A 63 -14.39 31.42 46.12
C ASP A 63 -14.06 31.87 44.67
N ALA A 64 -13.45 31.02 43.85
CA ALA A 64 -13.05 31.34 42.48
C ALA A 64 -13.47 30.26 41.44
N PRO A 65 -14.78 29.95 41.30
CA PRO A 65 -15.28 28.85 40.48
C PRO A 65 -14.86 28.92 39.00
N TRP A 66 -14.66 30.13 38.46
CA TRP A 66 -14.20 30.34 37.08
C TRP A 66 -12.71 29.98 36.85
N LEU A 67 -11.90 29.85 37.91
CA LEU A 67 -10.50 29.39 37.80
C LEU A 67 -10.36 27.87 37.93
N LEU A 68 -11.27 27.19 38.65
CA LEU A 68 -11.19 25.76 38.99
C LEU A 68 -10.69 24.88 37.84
N GLY A 69 -11.22 25.05 36.64
CA GLY A 69 -10.87 24.21 35.49
C GLY A 69 -9.41 24.33 35.02
N GLY A 70 -8.70 25.39 35.39
CA GLY A 70 -7.28 25.59 35.13
C GLY A 70 -6.36 24.97 36.20
N ASP A 71 -6.86 24.79 37.42
CA ASP A 71 -6.09 24.31 38.57
C ASP A 71 -5.53 22.90 38.36
N LEU A 72 -4.42 22.60 39.05
CA LEU A 72 -3.84 21.27 39.11
C LEU A 72 -4.23 20.53 40.40
N ILE A 73 -4.57 19.25 40.25
CA ILE A 73 -4.98 18.33 41.31
C ILE A 73 -4.20 17.02 41.21
N GLY A 74 -3.80 16.46 42.36
CA GLY A 74 -3.10 15.20 42.47
C GLY A 74 -2.33 15.06 43.80
N PRO A 75 -1.45 14.05 43.93
CA PRO A 75 -1.13 13.04 42.93
C PRO A 75 -2.35 12.18 42.57
N ILE A 76 -2.62 12.01 41.27
CA ILE A 76 -3.69 11.13 40.79
C ILE A 76 -3.33 9.68 41.18
N PRO A 77 -4.18 8.96 41.93
CA PRO A 77 -3.89 7.57 42.33
C PRO A 77 -3.68 6.69 41.09
N PRO A 78 -2.59 5.91 40.99
CA PRO A 78 -2.27 5.14 39.78
C PRO A 78 -3.34 4.09 39.47
N ASP A 79 -3.96 3.52 40.51
CA ASP A 79 -5.02 2.51 40.40
C ASP A 79 -6.43 3.11 40.17
N SER A 80 -6.57 4.44 40.19
CA SER A 80 -7.80 5.10 39.75
C SER A 80 -8.03 4.84 38.25
N THR A 81 -9.27 4.83 37.81
CA THR A 81 -9.62 4.64 36.38
C THR A 81 -8.95 5.71 35.51
N LEU A 82 -8.89 6.95 35.97
CA LEU A 82 -8.10 8.01 35.31
C LEU A 82 -6.59 7.72 35.32
N GLY A 83 -6.05 7.26 36.46
CA GLY A 83 -4.63 6.90 36.64
C GLY A 83 -4.17 5.80 35.68
N LYS A 84 -4.90 4.68 35.65
CA LYS A 84 -4.73 3.56 34.71
C LYS A 84 -4.63 4.07 33.26
N TRP A 85 -5.62 4.85 32.82
CA TRP A 85 -5.68 5.37 31.44
C TRP A 85 -4.58 6.38 31.12
N ARG A 86 -4.19 7.25 32.06
CA ARG A 86 -3.05 8.16 31.91
C ARG A 86 -1.73 7.40 31.73
N LEU A 87 -1.45 6.44 32.62
CA LEU A 87 -0.24 5.62 32.58
C LEU A 87 -0.17 4.76 31.31
N HIS A 88 -1.32 4.26 30.83
CA HIS A 88 -1.39 3.53 29.56
C HIS A 88 -1.02 4.43 28.37
N LEU A 89 -1.61 5.63 28.27
CA LEU A 89 -1.27 6.59 27.20
C LEU A 89 0.21 6.98 27.24
N GLU A 90 0.77 7.24 28.43
CA GLU A 90 2.20 7.51 28.58
C GLU A 90 3.05 6.32 28.12
N THR A 91 2.67 5.09 28.49
CA THR A 91 3.37 3.87 28.03
C THR A 91 3.32 3.71 26.51
N LEU A 92 2.18 3.98 25.86
CA LEU A 92 2.05 3.95 24.40
C LEU A 92 2.93 5.00 23.71
N LEU A 93 3.01 6.21 24.25
CA LEU A 93 3.89 7.27 23.75
C LEU A 93 5.39 6.96 23.97
N GLN A 94 5.69 6.04 24.89
CA GLN A 94 7.03 5.55 25.20
C GLN A 94 7.36 4.20 24.51
N SER A 95 6.52 3.71 23.60
CA SER A 95 6.73 2.47 22.84
C SER A 95 7.98 2.52 21.93
N PRO A 96 8.56 1.36 21.54
CA PRO A 96 9.73 1.31 20.66
C PRO A 96 9.48 1.93 19.28
N ASP A 97 8.31 1.67 18.68
CA ASP A 97 7.93 2.18 17.36
C ASP A 97 7.69 3.69 17.37
N VAL A 98 7.02 4.24 18.40
CA VAL A 98 6.89 5.71 18.55
C VAL A 98 8.24 6.37 18.78
N LYS A 99 9.15 5.76 19.55
CA LYS A 99 10.52 6.26 19.74
C LYS A 99 11.35 6.22 18.46
N ALA A 100 11.22 5.18 17.63
CA ALA A 100 11.87 5.11 16.32
C ALA A 100 11.30 6.16 15.36
N TRP A 101 9.98 6.24 15.24
CA TRP A 101 9.25 7.22 14.45
C TRP A 101 9.60 8.67 14.83
N ALA A 102 9.63 8.97 16.13
CA ALA A 102 9.97 10.29 16.62
C ALA A 102 11.41 10.71 16.26
N ARG A 103 12.37 9.78 16.31
CA ARG A 103 13.76 10.04 15.87
C ARG A 103 13.81 10.41 14.39
N SER A 104 13.19 9.60 13.53
CA SER A 104 13.14 9.83 12.08
C SER A 104 12.50 11.17 11.72
N ASN A 105 11.44 11.56 12.43
CA ASN A 105 10.73 12.83 12.24
C ASN A 105 11.33 14.00 13.05
N ARG A 106 12.47 13.80 13.71
CA ARG A 106 13.15 14.80 14.58
C ARG A 106 12.27 15.37 15.70
N ILE A 107 11.26 14.62 16.14
CA ILE A 107 10.33 15.00 17.21
C ILE A 107 11.02 14.96 18.58
N ASP A 108 10.71 15.94 19.42
CA ASP A 108 11.14 16.00 20.81
C ASP A 108 10.01 15.55 21.75
N LEU A 109 10.00 14.25 22.09
CA LEU A 109 9.06 13.67 23.05
C LEU A 109 9.19 14.26 24.48
N SER A 110 10.23 15.06 24.78
CA SER A 110 10.33 15.80 26.04
C SER A 110 9.47 17.08 26.06
N LYS A 111 8.87 17.49 24.93
CA LYS A 111 8.00 18.68 24.82
C LYS A 111 6.52 18.31 24.86
N ALA A 112 5.66 19.31 25.03
CA ALA A 112 4.23 19.09 25.21
C ALA A 112 3.61 18.50 23.93
N ILE A 113 2.91 17.37 24.09
CA ILE A 113 2.20 16.68 23.00
C ILE A 113 0.72 17.01 23.17
N GLY A 114 0.14 17.70 22.18
CA GLY A 114 -1.30 17.92 22.10
C GLY A 114 -1.93 16.77 21.33
N LEU A 115 -2.94 16.12 21.88
CA LEU A 115 -3.63 14.98 21.28
C LEU A 115 -5.08 15.39 20.99
N PHE A 116 -5.42 15.42 19.71
CA PHE A 116 -6.73 15.76 19.20
C PHE A 116 -7.44 14.46 18.87
N ALA A 117 -8.32 14.02 19.78
CA ALA A 117 -9.06 12.78 19.64
C ALA A 117 -9.92 12.78 18.36
N ALA A 118 -10.15 11.58 17.80
CA ALA A 118 -11.03 11.43 16.66
C ALA A 118 -12.45 11.95 16.99
N ARG A 119 -13.04 12.71 16.07
CA ARG A 119 -14.36 13.35 16.25
C ARG A 119 -15.15 13.22 14.95
N GLY A 120 -16.14 12.34 14.95
CA GLY A 120 -16.85 11.94 13.72
C GLY A 120 -15.86 11.52 12.64
N ASN A 121 -16.00 12.09 11.45
CA ASN A 121 -15.14 11.82 10.30
C ASN A 121 -13.69 12.35 10.37
N THR A 122 -13.31 13.13 11.39
CA THR A 122 -11.94 13.64 11.54
C THR A 122 -11.09 12.60 12.27
N PRO A 123 -10.06 11.99 11.63
CA PRO A 123 -9.16 11.05 12.31
C PRO A 123 -8.42 11.71 13.48
N GLY A 124 -7.97 10.90 14.44
CA GLY A 124 -7.12 11.40 15.53
C GLY A 124 -5.78 11.92 15.01
N PHE A 125 -5.39 13.11 15.48
CA PHE A 125 -4.12 13.77 15.14
C PHE A 125 -3.43 14.34 16.38
N ALA A 126 -2.15 14.68 16.25
CA ALA A 126 -1.37 15.22 17.35
C ALA A 126 -0.44 16.35 16.91
N SER A 127 -0.19 17.29 17.81
CA SER A 127 0.83 18.33 17.68
C SER A 127 2.08 17.96 18.47
N PHE A 128 3.23 17.95 17.81
CA PHE A 128 4.54 17.64 18.39
C PHE A 128 5.53 18.77 18.11
N THR A 129 6.48 19.02 19.03
CA THR A 129 7.63 19.88 18.76
C THR A 129 8.69 19.11 17.96
N VAL A 130 9.12 19.67 16.83
CA VAL A 130 10.17 19.14 15.95
C VAL A 130 11.44 19.96 16.13
N LYS A 131 12.59 19.28 16.23
CA LYS A 131 13.90 19.90 16.41
C LYS A 131 14.39 20.57 15.12
N PRO A 132 15.06 21.74 15.21
CA PRO A 132 15.59 22.45 14.05
C PRO A 132 16.58 21.60 13.25
N LEU A 133 16.82 21.99 11.99
CA LEU A 133 17.86 21.38 11.17
C LEU A 133 19.24 21.82 11.66
N ALA A 134 20.21 20.90 11.67
CA ALA A 134 21.60 21.22 11.97
C ALA A 134 22.10 22.33 11.01
N GLY A 135 22.74 23.36 11.57
CA GLY A 135 23.24 24.53 10.82
C GLY A 135 22.24 25.69 10.64
N THR A 136 20.97 25.57 11.03
CA THR A 136 19.96 26.64 10.79
C THR A 136 19.93 27.78 11.82
N GLY A 137 20.88 27.84 12.75
CA GLY A 137 21.05 28.93 13.73
C GLY A 137 19.99 29.03 14.85
N SER A 138 18.73 28.67 14.57
CA SER A 138 17.67 28.63 15.57
C SER A 138 17.84 27.46 16.55
N GLN A 139 17.67 27.73 17.85
CA GLN A 139 17.52 26.69 18.89
C GLN A 139 16.06 26.35 19.22
N LEU A 140 15.09 27.12 18.71
CA LEU A 140 13.67 26.91 18.97
C LEU A 140 13.09 25.85 18.02
N GLY A 141 12.55 24.78 18.60
CA GLY A 141 11.81 23.76 17.87
C GLY A 141 10.42 24.25 17.47
N THR A 142 9.94 23.84 16.30
CA THR A 142 8.63 24.26 15.75
C THR A 142 7.55 23.24 16.08
N VAL A 143 6.30 23.69 16.28
CA VAL A 143 5.17 22.77 16.42
C VAL A 143 4.71 22.33 15.04
N LYS A 144 4.75 21.01 14.77
CA LYS A 144 4.13 20.38 13.59
C LYS A 144 2.95 19.51 14.02
N TYR A 145 2.01 19.33 13.11
CA TYR A 145 0.89 18.39 13.26
C TYR A 145 1.17 17.10 12.50
N PHE A 146 0.71 15.98 13.04
CA PHE A 146 0.88 14.64 12.48
C PHE A 146 -0.43 13.86 12.63
N GLY A 147 -0.84 13.12 11.60
CA GLY A 147 -2.09 12.37 11.53
C GLY A 147 -2.49 12.09 10.08
N SER A 148 -3.36 11.10 9.84
CA SER A 148 -3.63 10.55 8.50
C SER A 148 -4.29 11.51 7.49
N PHE A 149 -4.72 12.69 7.92
CA PHE A 149 -5.30 13.74 7.07
C PHE A 149 -4.47 15.05 7.05
N VAL A 150 -3.36 15.12 7.81
CA VAL A 150 -2.53 16.33 7.87
C VAL A 150 -1.68 16.39 6.60
N GLY A 151 -1.81 17.48 5.83
CA GLY A 151 -1.33 17.57 4.44
C GLY A 151 0.18 17.53 4.17
N ASP A 152 1.02 17.22 5.16
CA ASP A 152 2.45 16.96 4.97
C ASP A 152 2.64 15.49 4.60
N ARG A 153 2.62 15.19 3.29
CA ARG A 153 2.40 13.86 2.70
C ARG A 153 3.49 12.79 2.99
N SER A 154 4.48 13.10 3.83
CA SER A 154 5.75 12.37 3.92
C SER A 154 5.95 11.54 5.20
N HIS A 155 4.95 11.42 6.07
CA HIS A 155 5.12 10.87 7.43
C HIS A 155 4.24 9.64 7.68
N THR A 156 4.80 8.43 7.48
CA THR A 156 4.19 7.18 7.97
C THR A 156 4.02 7.25 9.48
N LEU A 157 2.91 6.73 10.00
CA LEU A 157 2.58 6.76 11.44
C LEU A 157 3.07 5.47 12.14
N PRO A 158 3.42 5.54 13.44
CA PRO A 158 3.87 4.38 14.20
C PRO A 158 2.72 3.39 14.45
N LEU A 159 3.04 2.11 14.64
CA LEU A 159 2.04 1.05 14.86
C LEU A 159 1.17 1.30 16.10
N SER A 160 1.71 1.95 17.13
CA SER A 160 0.96 2.35 18.34
C SER A 160 -0.06 3.47 18.11
N TRP A 161 -0.06 4.16 16.95
CA TRP A 161 -0.88 5.36 16.73
C TRP A 161 -2.38 5.17 16.93
N PRO A 162 -3.03 4.08 16.47
CA PRO A 162 -4.45 3.85 16.71
C PRO A 162 -4.77 3.75 18.20
N LEU A 163 -3.92 3.04 18.97
CA LEU A 163 -4.08 2.88 20.42
C LEU A 163 -3.90 4.22 21.15
N ILE A 164 -2.93 5.04 20.73
CA ILE A 164 -2.72 6.40 21.27
C ILE A 164 -3.96 7.27 21.05
N MET A 165 -4.56 7.22 19.85
CA MET A 165 -5.74 8.02 19.53
C MET A 165 -7.01 7.51 20.23
N GLN A 166 -7.16 6.20 20.42
CA GLN A 166 -8.21 5.62 21.25
C GLN A 166 -8.06 6.03 22.73
N ALA A 167 -6.85 5.90 23.29
CA ALA A 167 -6.58 6.31 24.67
C ALA A 167 -6.81 7.81 24.87
N ALA A 168 -6.42 8.63 23.89
CA ALA A 168 -6.72 10.05 23.88
C ALA A 168 -8.23 10.34 23.83
N ALA A 169 -9.03 9.56 23.09
CA ALA A 169 -10.49 9.71 23.05
C ALA A 169 -11.15 9.36 24.40
N VAL A 170 -10.75 8.25 25.03
CA VAL A 170 -11.27 7.81 26.33
C VAL A 170 -10.90 8.77 27.46
N LEU A 171 -9.69 9.36 27.38
CA LEU A 171 -9.24 10.43 28.28
C LEU A 171 -9.94 11.77 28.04
N ALA A 172 -10.16 12.15 26.77
CA ALA A 172 -10.82 13.40 26.40
C ALA A 172 -12.32 13.43 26.75
N ASN A 173 -13.00 12.28 26.69
CA ASN A 173 -14.45 12.14 26.88
C ASN A 173 -15.27 13.27 26.21
N GLY A 174 -14.99 13.51 24.92
CA GLY A 174 -15.65 14.56 24.14
C GLY A 174 -14.98 15.94 24.16
N GLN A 175 -13.90 16.18 24.92
CA GLN A 175 -13.04 17.36 24.72
C GLN A 175 -12.44 17.40 23.29
N ALA A 176 -12.00 18.58 22.85
CA ALA A 176 -11.43 18.77 21.50
C ALA A 176 -9.93 18.46 21.40
N VAL A 177 -9.21 18.65 22.51
CA VAL A 177 -7.78 18.37 22.64
C VAL A 177 -7.48 18.08 24.11
N ILE A 178 -6.69 17.04 24.35
CA ILE A 178 -6.00 16.83 25.63
C ILE A 178 -4.51 17.07 25.44
N PHE A 179 -3.78 17.23 26.53
CA PHE A 179 -2.32 17.15 26.51
C PHE A 179 -1.90 15.81 27.08
N ALA A 180 -0.88 15.19 26.49
CA ALA A 180 -0.33 13.94 27.03
C ALA A 180 0.06 14.11 28.51
N PRO A 181 -0.22 13.12 29.38
CA PRO A 181 0.13 13.16 30.80
C PRO A 181 1.60 13.52 31.05
N ARG A 182 1.83 14.26 32.13
CA ARG A 182 3.15 14.73 32.57
C ARG A 182 3.19 14.70 34.09
N GLY A 183 3.84 13.68 34.64
CA GLY A 183 3.84 13.43 36.07
C GLY A 183 2.47 12.99 36.59
N ASP A 184 2.28 13.19 37.89
CA ASP A 184 1.16 12.71 38.71
C ASP A 184 -0.04 13.67 38.77
N MET A 185 0.10 14.95 38.42
CA MET A 185 -0.98 15.95 38.47
C MET A 185 -1.89 15.94 37.23
N ALA A 186 -3.19 16.16 37.39
CA ALA A 186 -4.16 16.48 36.33
C ALA A 186 -4.67 17.92 36.46
N ARG A 187 -5.34 18.46 35.43
CA ARG A 187 -6.20 19.64 35.63
C ARG A 187 -7.58 19.20 36.10
N VAL A 188 -8.20 19.99 36.98
CA VAL A 188 -9.54 19.70 37.53
C VAL A 188 -10.58 19.54 36.42
N LYS A 189 -10.53 20.33 35.33
CA LYS A 189 -11.43 20.15 34.17
C LYS A 189 -11.22 18.84 33.41
N ASP A 190 -9.99 18.31 33.42
CA ASP A 190 -9.62 17.10 32.69
C ASP A 190 -10.05 15.87 33.51
N VAL A 191 -9.99 15.94 34.85
CA VAL A 191 -10.66 15.00 35.77
C VAL A 191 -12.18 15.05 35.59
N ALA A 192 -12.77 16.25 35.63
CA ALA A 192 -14.22 16.45 35.52
C ALA A 192 -14.77 15.86 34.21
N ALA A 193 -14.12 16.18 33.08
CA ALA A 193 -14.47 15.62 31.77
C ALA A 193 -14.38 14.10 31.77
N PHE A 194 -13.32 13.49 32.32
CA PHE A 194 -13.12 12.05 32.31
C PHE A 194 -14.28 11.27 32.95
N TYR A 195 -14.72 11.70 34.14
CA TYR A 195 -15.81 11.06 34.88
C TYR A 195 -17.20 11.56 34.45
N GLY A 196 -17.30 12.65 33.67
CA GLY A 196 -18.57 13.23 33.23
C GLY A 196 -19.22 14.17 34.24
N GLU A 197 -18.42 14.83 35.08
CA GLU A 197 -18.84 15.96 35.92
C GLU A 197 -18.96 17.25 35.09
N SER A 198 -19.84 18.15 35.52
CA SER A 198 -19.83 19.56 35.09
C SER A 198 -19.16 20.41 36.16
N LEU A 199 -18.26 21.32 35.77
CA LEU A 199 -17.65 22.28 36.70
C LEU A 199 -18.72 23.28 37.20
N PRO A 200 -18.90 23.46 38.52
CA PRO A 200 -19.85 24.44 39.05
C PRO A 200 -19.45 25.88 38.73
N ALA A 201 -20.45 26.72 38.42
CA ALA A 201 -20.23 28.11 37.98
C ALA A 201 -20.28 29.16 39.11
N THR A 202 -20.76 28.80 40.30
CA THR A 202 -20.97 29.71 41.45
C THR A 202 -20.47 29.07 42.74
N LYS A 203 -20.07 29.91 43.72
CA LYS A 203 -19.53 29.46 45.01
C LYS A 203 -20.44 28.44 45.71
N ASP A 204 -21.73 28.73 45.78
CA ASP A 204 -22.69 27.87 46.48
C ASP A 204 -22.86 26.52 45.76
N ALA A 205 -22.92 26.51 44.43
CA ALA A 205 -22.96 25.27 43.65
C ALA A 205 -21.66 24.45 43.78
N THR A 206 -20.50 25.10 43.94
CA THR A 206 -19.22 24.42 44.22
C THR A 206 -19.24 23.76 45.61
N LEU A 207 -19.69 24.48 46.64
CA LEU A 207 -19.81 23.98 48.01
C LEU A 207 -20.86 22.86 48.10
N GLU A 208 -21.96 22.98 47.39
CA GLU A 208 -22.99 21.94 47.31
C GLU A 208 -22.43 20.69 46.61
N ARG A 209 -21.82 20.81 45.41
CA ARG A 209 -21.29 19.65 44.68
C ARG A 209 -20.18 18.93 45.44
N ALA A 210 -19.28 19.66 46.11
CA ALA A 210 -18.28 19.07 47.02
C ALA A 210 -18.95 18.25 48.14
N THR A 211 -20.02 18.78 48.74
CA THR A 211 -20.76 18.14 49.83
C THR A 211 -21.65 16.97 49.34
N GLN A 212 -22.13 17.01 48.09
CA GLN A 212 -22.79 15.88 47.45
C GLN A 212 -21.80 14.73 47.20
N LEU A 213 -20.64 15.01 46.62
CA LEU A 213 -19.59 14.02 46.33
C LEU A 213 -19.16 13.26 47.60
N GLU A 214 -18.85 13.96 48.69
CA GLU A 214 -18.43 13.33 49.96
C GLU A 214 -19.52 12.44 50.58
N LYS A 215 -20.80 12.78 50.40
CA LYS A 215 -21.94 11.99 50.89
C LYS A 215 -22.28 10.80 49.99
N GLN A 216 -22.10 10.95 48.68
CA GLN A 216 -22.51 9.98 47.66
C GLN A 216 -21.39 9.00 47.31
N LYS A 217 -20.12 9.37 47.51
CA LYS A 217 -18.91 8.61 47.11
C LYS A 217 -18.96 8.10 45.66
N VAL A 218 -19.56 8.87 44.77
CA VAL A 218 -19.60 8.57 43.33
C VAL A 218 -19.68 9.84 42.48
N PHE A 219 -19.02 9.83 41.32
CA PHE A 219 -19.16 10.88 40.32
C PHE A 219 -20.54 10.80 39.64
N ALA A 220 -21.09 11.95 39.22
CA ALA A 220 -22.42 12.04 38.63
C ALA A 220 -22.51 11.39 37.23
N GLY A 221 -21.42 11.44 36.45
CA GLY A 221 -21.38 10.90 35.11
C GLY A 221 -21.10 9.39 35.11
N ARG A 222 -21.95 8.62 34.43
CA ARG A 222 -21.74 7.16 34.23
C ARG A 222 -20.74 6.82 33.11
N ALA A 223 -20.14 7.83 32.47
CA ALA A 223 -19.26 7.68 31.32
C ALA A 223 -17.97 6.87 31.61
N HIS A 224 -17.60 6.69 32.88
CA HIS A 224 -16.45 5.90 33.30
C HIS A 224 -16.73 4.39 33.44
N LEU A 225 -17.99 3.97 33.61
CA LEU A 225 -18.32 2.58 34.03
C LEU A 225 -17.93 1.49 33.02
N ASN A 226 -17.83 1.81 31.73
CA ASN A 226 -17.40 0.86 30.69
C ASN A 226 -15.88 0.93 30.42
N LYS A 227 -15.14 1.84 31.07
CA LYS A 227 -13.74 2.15 30.68
C LYS A 227 -12.73 1.09 31.10
N ASP A 228 -13.00 0.26 32.12
CA ASP A 228 -12.09 -0.84 32.51
C ASP A 228 -12.14 -2.02 31.52
N GLU A 229 -13.31 -2.33 30.93
CA GLU A 229 -13.44 -3.37 29.89
C GLU A 229 -12.68 -2.97 28.60
N VAL A 230 -12.82 -1.70 28.21
CA VAL A 230 -12.06 -1.10 27.10
C VAL A 230 -10.56 -1.05 27.43
N PHE A 231 -10.19 -0.84 28.70
CA PHE A 231 -8.79 -0.79 29.15
C PHE A 231 -8.10 -2.16 29.03
N GLU A 232 -8.69 -3.23 29.56
CA GLU A 232 -8.11 -4.58 29.43
C GLU A 232 -8.10 -5.06 27.97
N THR A 233 -9.03 -4.58 27.14
CA THR A 233 -9.00 -4.79 25.68
C THR A 233 -7.81 -4.08 25.03
N GLN A 234 -7.58 -2.80 25.32
CA GLN A 234 -6.45 -2.05 24.77
C GLN A 234 -5.10 -2.55 25.29
N LYS A 235 -5.04 -2.98 26.56
CA LYS A 235 -3.88 -3.66 27.17
C LYS A 235 -3.53 -4.96 26.44
N SER A 236 -4.52 -5.70 25.94
CA SER A 236 -4.31 -6.84 25.04
C SER A 236 -3.70 -6.43 23.71
N GLN A 237 -4.27 -5.41 23.05
CA GLN A 237 -3.81 -4.93 21.75
C GLN A 237 -2.37 -4.36 21.84
N ARG A 238 -2.04 -3.71 22.96
CA ARG A 238 -0.67 -3.28 23.28
C ARG A 238 0.28 -4.47 23.45
N GLY A 239 -0.15 -5.55 24.09
CA GLY A 239 0.62 -6.79 24.21
C GLY A 239 0.81 -7.51 22.87
N ASP A 240 -0.22 -7.55 22.03
CA ASP A 240 -0.12 -8.07 20.66
C ASP A 240 0.93 -7.27 19.85
N LEU A 241 0.93 -5.92 19.97
CA LEU A 241 1.92 -5.04 19.36
C LEU A 241 3.33 -5.18 19.98
N SER A 242 3.42 -5.49 21.26
CA SER A 242 4.67 -5.84 21.97
C SER A 242 5.33 -7.06 21.30
N ASN A 243 4.55 -8.11 21.02
CA ASN A 243 5.01 -9.30 20.30
C ASN A 243 5.45 -8.98 18.86
N LEU A 244 4.68 -8.17 18.12
CA LEU A 244 5.03 -7.75 16.75
C LEU A 244 6.35 -6.94 16.72
N ASN A 245 6.53 -6.03 17.67
CA ASN A 245 7.79 -5.29 17.83
C ASN A 245 8.95 -6.22 18.17
N ALA A 246 8.76 -7.20 19.07
CA ALA A 246 9.77 -8.20 19.41
C ALA A 246 10.15 -9.09 18.20
N PHE A 247 9.17 -9.54 17.41
CA PHE A 247 9.36 -10.28 16.17
C PHE A 247 10.16 -9.46 15.15
N ASN A 248 9.72 -8.24 14.84
CA ASN A 248 10.40 -7.35 13.87
C ASN A 248 11.85 -7.05 14.29
N ASN A 249 12.13 -6.90 15.59
CA ASN A 249 13.48 -6.75 16.12
C ASN A 249 14.32 -8.03 15.95
N GLN A 250 13.78 -9.21 16.24
CA GLN A 250 14.48 -10.49 16.05
C GLN A 250 14.81 -10.78 14.58
N ILE A 251 13.90 -10.43 13.64
CA ILE A 251 14.20 -10.50 12.21
C ILE A 251 15.40 -9.59 11.87
N THR A 252 15.38 -8.35 12.35
CA THR A 252 16.36 -7.31 11.98
C THR A 252 17.75 -7.52 12.60
N HIS A 253 17.83 -7.90 13.88
CA HIS A 253 19.05 -7.88 14.69
C HIS A 253 19.53 -9.26 15.17
N SER A 254 19.02 -10.34 14.58
CA SER A 254 19.44 -11.70 14.91
C SER A 254 19.27 -12.68 13.76
N LEU A 255 18.14 -12.65 13.04
CA LEU A 255 17.97 -13.49 11.86
C LEU A 255 18.79 -12.98 10.68
N LEU A 256 18.69 -11.70 10.31
CA LEU A 256 19.45 -11.17 9.17
C LEU A 256 20.97 -11.26 9.38
N ASP A 257 21.45 -10.95 10.58
CA ASP A 257 22.89 -11.05 10.91
C ASP A 257 23.43 -12.48 10.80
N ALA A 258 22.62 -13.50 11.14
CA ALA A 258 22.98 -14.90 10.96
C ALA A 258 22.78 -15.41 9.52
N PHE A 259 21.76 -14.90 8.81
CA PHE A 259 21.35 -15.39 7.49
C PHE A 259 22.16 -14.78 6.34
N VAL A 260 22.49 -13.49 6.39
CA VAL A 260 23.19 -12.79 5.30
C VAL A 260 24.55 -13.43 4.95
N PRO A 261 25.40 -13.85 5.91
CA PRO A 261 26.62 -14.60 5.62
C PRO A 261 26.38 -15.92 4.87
N LEU A 262 25.35 -16.69 5.28
CA LEU A 262 24.98 -17.97 4.66
C LEU A 262 24.49 -17.75 3.22
N TYR A 263 23.57 -16.79 3.04
CA TYR A 263 23.04 -16.40 1.73
C TYR A 263 24.16 -15.95 0.77
N LEU A 264 25.10 -15.11 1.25
CA LEU A 264 26.23 -14.64 0.44
C LEU A 264 27.22 -15.76 0.11
N GLY A 265 27.44 -16.72 1.02
CA GLY A 265 28.24 -17.92 0.74
C GLY A 265 27.59 -18.81 -0.32
N ALA A 266 26.29 -19.08 -0.20
CA ALA A 266 25.52 -19.80 -1.20
C ALA A 266 25.50 -19.08 -2.56
N GLN A 267 25.39 -17.75 -2.58
CA GLN A 267 25.41 -16.95 -3.81
C GLN A 267 26.78 -16.96 -4.49
N GLN A 268 27.89 -17.04 -3.75
CA GLN A 268 29.22 -17.21 -4.34
C GLN A 268 29.38 -18.59 -4.99
N ARG A 269 28.80 -19.63 -4.41
CA ARG A 269 28.85 -21.00 -4.95
C ARG A 269 28.12 -21.17 -6.29
N THR A 270 27.12 -20.33 -6.61
CA THR A 270 26.49 -20.30 -7.95
C THR A 270 27.36 -19.62 -9.04
N GLN A 271 28.45 -18.96 -8.66
CA GLN A 271 29.41 -18.29 -9.55
C GLN A 271 30.67 -19.13 -9.82
N LEU A 272 30.74 -20.34 -9.26
CA LEU A 272 31.74 -21.35 -9.62
C LEU A 272 31.39 -21.98 -10.98
N GLN A 273 32.36 -22.64 -11.60
CA GLN A 273 32.09 -23.38 -12.85
C GLN A 273 31.16 -24.58 -12.58
N PRO A 274 30.19 -24.88 -13.47
CA PRO A 274 29.38 -26.08 -13.36
C PRO A 274 30.24 -27.34 -13.25
N GLY A 275 29.94 -28.20 -12.26
CA GLY A 275 30.73 -29.40 -11.96
C GLY A 275 31.95 -29.18 -11.05
N ALA A 276 32.30 -27.93 -10.69
CA ALA A 276 33.31 -27.67 -9.67
C ALA A 276 32.84 -28.15 -8.29
N ALA A 277 33.78 -28.62 -7.45
CA ALA A 277 33.49 -29.03 -6.09
C ALA A 277 32.83 -27.87 -5.31
N GLY A 278 31.63 -28.09 -4.77
CA GLY A 278 30.87 -27.07 -4.07
C GLY A 278 30.11 -26.07 -4.95
N TYR A 279 30.05 -26.24 -6.27
CA TYR A 279 29.07 -25.52 -7.11
C TYR A 279 27.64 -25.69 -6.55
N LEU A 280 26.77 -24.71 -6.81
CA LEU A 280 25.33 -24.81 -6.58
C LEU A 280 24.60 -24.41 -7.88
N ASP A 281 23.74 -25.28 -8.37
CA ASP A 281 22.81 -24.94 -9.44
C ASP A 281 21.66 -24.03 -8.92
N PRO A 282 20.82 -23.45 -9.80
CA PRO A 282 19.76 -22.52 -9.40
C PRO A 282 18.70 -23.10 -8.45
N ASP A 283 18.48 -24.41 -8.43
CA ASP A 283 17.48 -25.08 -7.60
C ASP A 283 18.08 -25.60 -6.29
N GLN A 284 19.31 -26.12 -6.33
CA GLN A 284 20.12 -26.35 -5.13
C GLN A 284 20.33 -25.07 -4.32
N PHE A 285 20.55 -23.93 -4.98
CA PHE A 285 20.63 -22.63 -4.33
C PHE A 285 19.33 -22.23 -3.62
N LYS A 286 18.16 -22.39 -4.26
CA LYS A 286 16.85 -22.15 -3.63
C LYS A 286 16.65 -23.07 -2.42
N ALA A 287 16.93 -24.36 -2.58
CA ALA A 287 16.79 -25.36 -1.52
C ALA A 287 17.68 -25.02 -0.31
N LYS A 288 18.95 -24.68 -0.54
CA LYS A 288 19.88 -24.29 0.53
C LYS A 288 19.45 -23.01 1.25
N VAL A 289 18.98 -22.01 0.51
CA VAL A 289 18.46 -20.74 1.06
C VAL A 289 17.20 -20.97 1.91
N LYS A 290 16.28 -21.84 1.45
CA LYS A 290 15.09 -22.23 2.22
C LYS A 290 15.49 -22.95 3.52
N ASP A 291 16.39 -23.92 3.42
CA ASP A 291 16.91 -24.72 4.55
C ASP A 291 17.62 -23.86 5.62
N ASP A 292 18.42 -22.87 5.21
CA ASP A 292 19.02 -21.89 6.13
C ASP A 292 17.95 -21.03 6.84
N LEU A 293 16.91 -20.61 6.13
CA LEU A 293 15.81 -19.81 6.69
C LEU A 293 14.97 -20.63 7.68
N GLU A 294 14.51 -21.82 7.30
CA GLU A 294 13.71 -22.69 8.18
C GLU A 294 14.49 -23.10 9.44
N THR A 295 15.79 -23.36 9.31
CA THR A 295 16.69 -23.65 10.45
C THR A 295 16.84 -22.45 11.38
N LEU A 296 17.07 -21.24 10.86
CA LEU A 296 17.23 -20.03 11.68
C LEU A 296 15.90 -19.61 12.33
N LEU A 297 14.77 -19.71 11.63
CA LEU A 297 13.44 -19.43 12.17
C LEU A 297 13.04 -20.42 13.26
N GLY A 298 13.42 -21.69 13.12
CA GLY A 298 13.19 -22.71 14.16
C GLY A 298 14.04 -22.51 15.41
N ARG A 299 15.26 -21.97 15.28
CA ARG A 299 16.24 -21.81 16.36
C ARG A 299 16.11 -20.48 17.13
N LEU A 300 15.78 -19.39 16.45
CA LEU A 300 15.63 -18.07 17.07
C LEU A 300 14.27 -17.94 17.75
N THR A 301 14.22 -17.28 18.89
CA THR A 301 13.01 -17.09 19.69
C THR A 301 12.70 -15.62 19.97
N LEU A 302 11.44 -15.31 20.24
CA LEU A 302 11.01 -14.05 20.86
C LEU A 302 10.33 -14.32 22.22
N PRO A 303 10.49 -13.42 23.20
CA PRO A 303 9.65 -13.42 24.39
C PRO A 303 8.23 -12.99 24.01
N ILE A 304 7.22 -13.49 24.74
CA ILE A 304 5.81 -13.12 24.54
C ILE A 304 5.30 -12.27 25.71
N ASP A 305 4.59 -11.20 25.40
CA ASP A 305 3.97 -10.28 26.36
C ASP A 305 2.79 -10.97 27.09
N PRO A 306 2.80 -11.08 28.44
CA PRO A 306 1.76 -11.76 29.21
C PRO A 306 0.35 -11.16 29.12
N HIS A 307 0.20 -9.95 28.56
CA HIS A 307 -1.11 -9.36 28.33
C HIS A 307 -1.65 -9.61 26.91
N SER A 308 -0.81 -10.07 25.99
CA SER A 308 -1.23 -10.37 24.61
C SER A 308 -2.35 -11.41 24.53
N SER A 309 -3.02 -11.43 23.38
CA SER A 309 -4.04 -12.44 23.05
C SER A 309 -3.34 -13.79 22.85
N TYR A 310 -2.28 -13.78 22.04
CA TYR A 310 -1.41 -14.91 21.72
C TYR A 310 -0.95 -15.69 22.97
N TYR A 311 -0.48 -14.99 24.01
CA TYR A 311 -0.07 -15.60 25.28
C TYR A 311 -1.17 -16.46 25.91
N ARG A 312 -2.39 -15.93 25.94
CA ARG A 312 -3.55 -16.57 26.59
C ARG A 312 -4.11 -17.74 25.79
N GLU A 313 -4.08 -17.62 24.46
CA GLU A 313 -4.62 -18.63 23.54
C GLU A 313 -3.68 -19.82 23.39
N GLN A 314 -2.37 -19.57 23.37
CA GLN A 314 -1.33 -20.60 23.38
C GLN A 314 -1.06 -21.16 24.79
N ALA A 315 -1.83 -20.71 25.79
CA ALA A 315 -1.77 -21.11 27.21
C ALA A 315 -0.35 -21.09 27.81
N LEU A 316 0.39 -20.01 27.53
CA LEU A 316 1.79 -19.86 27.93
C LEU A 316 1.97 -19.54 29.41
N ALA A 317 3.15 -19.86 29.94
CA ALA A 317 3.59 -19.51 31.29
C ALA A 317 4.33 -18.16 31.33
N PRO A 318 4.38 -17.46 32.49
CA PRO A 318 5.03 -16.15 32.58
C PRO A 318 6.53 -16.23 32.29
N GLY A 319 6.97 -15.52 31.23
CA GLY A 319 8.36 -15.54 30.76
C GLY A 319 8.64 -16.50 29.59
N ASP A 320 7.63 -17.23 29.11
CA ASP A 320 7.76 -18.09 27.93
C ASP A 320 8.23 -17.33 26.69
N SER A 321 8.99 -18.05 25.86
CA SER A 321 9.47 -17.60 24.57
C SER A 321 9.15 -18.64 23.49
N VAL A 322 8.71 -18.19 22.32
CA VAL A 322 8.37 -19.07 21.18
C VAL A 322 9.37 -18.86 20.05
N SER A 323 9.56 -19.87 19.19
CA SER A 323 10.40 -19.71 18.00
C SER A 323 9.76 -18.78 16.97
N LEU A 324 10.59 -18.08 16.18
CA LEU A 324 10.10 -17.24 15.07
C LEU A 324 9.25 -18.07 14.10
N LYS A 325 9.64 -19.32 13.85
CA LYS A 325 8.88 -20.30 13.07
C LYS A 325 7.47 -20.51 13.64
N ARG A 326 7.37 -20.86 14.93
CA ARG A 326 6.05 -21.07 15.58
C ARG A 326 5.21 -19.80 15.54
N PHE A 327 5.79 -18.64 15.81
CA PHE A 327 5.05 -17.37 15.78
C PHE A 327 4.50 -17.04 14.38
N ILE A 328 5.23 -17.37 13.31
CA ILE A 328 4.76 -17.24 11.93
C ILE A 328 3.60 -18.23 11.66
N GLU A 329 3.76 -19.50 12.04
CA GLU A 329 2.75 -20.55 11.84
C GLU A 329 1.46 -20.27 12.63
N ASP A 330 1.57 -19.98 13.92
CA ASP A 330 0.46 -19.64 14.83
C ASP A 330 -0.22 -18.31 14.46
N SER A 331 0.44 -17.41 13.71
CA SER A 331 -0.15 -16.16 13.18
C SER A 331 -0.84 -16.34 11.81
N GLY A 332 -0.87 -17.56 11.25
CA GLY A 332 -1.40 -17.82 9.90
C GLY A 332 -0.55 -17.22 8.78
N TRP A 333 0.71 -16.90 9.06
CA TRP A 333 1.62 -16.26 8.11
C TRP A 333 2.39 -17.28 7.26
N LEU A 334 2.68 -16.90 6.03
CA LEU A 334 3.38 -17.72 5.05
C LEU A 334 4.88 -17.76 5.34
N MET A 335 5.40 -18.97 5.60
CA MET A 335 6.81 -19.22 5.88
C MET A 335 7.70 -18.70 4.73
N PRO A 336 8.66 -17.78 4.98
CA PRO A 336 9.46 -17.19 3.91
C PRO A 336 10.54 -18.17 3.45
N THR A 337 10.52 -18.54 2.17
CA THR A 337 11.51 -19.47 1.57
C THR A 337 12.65 -18.76 0.87
N THR A 338 12.57 -17.43 0.74
CA THR A 338 13.55 -16.58 0.05
C THR A 338 13.80 -15.27 0.81
N LEU A 339 14.94 -14.63 0.56
CA LEU A 339 15.25 -13.28 1.09
C LEU A 339 14.20 -12.23 0.70
N ALA A 340 13.55 -12.38 -0.46
CA ALA A 340 12.47 -11.48 -0.90
C ALA A 340 11.19 -11.67 -0.08
N GLU A 341 10.80 -12.92 0.19
CA GLU A 341 9.65 -13.23 1.04
C GLU A 341 9.92 -12.85 2.51
N LEU A 342 11.14 -13.09 3.01
CA LEU A 342 11.55 -12.66 4.36
C LEU A 342 11.45 -11.15 4.53
N ARG A 343 11.97 -10.39 3.56
CA ARG A 343 11.84 -8.93 3.57
C ARG A 343 10.39 -8.50 3.46
N ASN A 344 9.59 -9.16 2.61
CA ASN A 344 8.17 -8.85 2.49
C ASN A 344 7.41 -9.09 3.79
N LEU A 345 7.70 -10.21 4.48
CA LEU A 345 7.12 -10.54 5.77
C LEU A 345 7.38 -9.42 6.77
N TYR A 346 8.65 -9.05 6.97
CA TYR A 346 9.06 -7.92 7.81
C TYR A 346 8.38 -6.59 7.42
N SER A 347 8.39 -6.24 6.13
CA SER A 347 7.77 -4.99 5.67
C SER A 347 6.25 -4.97 5.82
N SER A 348 5.61 -6.14 5.86
CA SER A 348 4.16 -6.28 6.08
C SER A 348 3.80 -6.32 7.57
N SER A 349 4.58 -7.00 8.40
CA SER A 349 4.43 -7.03 9.87
C SER A 349 4.87 -5.73 10.56
N ALA A 350 5.57 -4.85 9.86
CA ALA A 350 5.91 -3.49 10.29
C ALA A 350 5.03 -2.39 9.66
N ALA A 351 4.08 -2.74 8.79
CA ALA A 351 3.19 -1.77 8.15
C ALA A 351 2.03 -1.36 9.08
N PRO A 352 1.70 -0.06 9.21
CA PRO A 352 0.51 0.36 9.94
C PRO A 352 -0.74 -0.14 9.23
N SER A 353 -1.64 -0.78 9.99
CA SER A 353 -2.94 -1.20 9.46
C SER A 353 -3.76 0.02 9.04
N PRO A 354 -4.37 0.02 7.84
CA PRO A 354 -5.25 1.12 7.42
C PRO A 354 -6.45 1.24 8.35
N LEU A 355 -6.85 2.48 8.64
CA LEU A 355 -8.00 2.76 9.50
C LEU A 355 -9.29 2.83 8.66
N SER A 356 -10.26 1.98 8.98
CA SER A 356 -11.63 2.12 8.49
C SER A 356 -12.25 3.43 9.02
N PRO A 357 -12.89 4.26 8.17
CA PRO A 357 -13.69 5.38 8.65
C PRO A 357 -14.93 4.93 9.44
N PRO A 358 -15.61 5.84 10.16
CA PRO A 358 -16.94 5.59 10.70
C PRO A 358 -17.89 5.01 9.62
N TYR A 359 -18.64 3.98 10.00
CA TYR A 359 -19.54 3.23 9.13
C TYR A 359 -18.87 2.58 7.88
N GLY A 360 -17.54 2.43 7.91
CA GLY A 360 -16.75 1.67 6.94
C GLY A 360 -16.97 2.11 5.49
N ASN A 361 -17.26 1.17 4.60
CA ASN A 361 -17.53 1.43 3.18
C ASN A 361 -18.96 1.95 2.88
N LEU A 362 -19.69 2.44 3.91
CA LEU A 362 -21.05 2.98 3.81
C LEU A 362 -22.10 1.99 3.27
N GLY A 363 -21.79 0.69 3.26
CA GLY A 363 -22.76 -0.35 2.91
C GLY A 363 -23.70 -0.77 4.02
N GLY A 364 -23.37 -0.45 5.27
CA GLY A 364 -24.08 -0.95 6.46
C GLY A 364 -24.12 -2.47 6.48
N ALA A 365 -25.29 -3.04 6.73
CA ALA A 365 -25.50 -4.49 6.74
C ALA A 365 -25.11 -5.20 5.44
N LEU A 366 -25.18 -4.53 4.28
CA LEU A 366 -24.72 -5.10 3.00
C LEU A 366 -23.19 -5.34 2.92
N SER A 367 -22.45 -4.92 3.95
CA SER A 367 -21.01 -5.09 4.12
C SER A 367 -20.62 -5.86 5.38
N TRP A 368 -21.59 -6.44 6.11
CA TRP A 368 -21.27 -7.43 7.14
C TRP A 368 -20.66 -8.70 6.50
N PRO A 369 -19.84 -9.49 7.21
CA PRO A 369 -19.26 -10.73 6.69
C PRO A 369 -20.32 -11.69 6.11
N VAL A 370 -21.48 -11.78 6.76
CA VAL A 370 -22.71 -12.30 6.16
C VAL A 370 -23.65 -11.11 5.92
N PRO A 371 -23.83 -10.65 4.67
CA PRO A 371 -24.84 -9.63 4.37
C PRO A 371 -26.25 -10.22 4.50
N PRO A 372 -27.29 -9.41 4.79
CA PRO A 372 -28.68 -9.85 4.83
C PRO A 372 -29.07 -10.62 3.56
N ASN A 373 -29.87 -11.68 3.73
CA ASN A 373 -30.31 -12.49 2.60
C ASN A 373 -31.30 -11.72 1.69
N HIS A 374 -31.60 -12.22 0.50
CA HIS A 374 -32.45 -11.49 -0.48
C HIS A 374 -33.85 -11.14 0.07
N GLN A 375 -34.44 -12.00 0.91
CA GLN A 375 -35.73 -11.73 1.57
C GLN A 375 -35.60 -10.63 2.65
N GLU A 376 -34.46 -10.53 3.36
CA GLU A 376 -34.18 -9.44 4.30
C GLU A 376 -33.87 -8.12 3.57
N GLN A 377 -33.18 -8.16 2.42
CA GLN A 377 -32.95 -6.99 1.57
C GLN A 377 -34.27 -6.45 1.01
N LEU A 378 -35.10 -7.31 0.40
CA LEU A 378 -36.47 -6.94 -0.02
C LEU A 378 -37.29 -6.43 1.18
N GLY A 379 -37.19 -7.10 2.34
CA GLY A 379 -37.85 -6.68 3.57
C GLY A 379 -37.40 -5.32 4.10
N SER A 380 -36.17 -4.88 3.77
CA SER A 380 -35.62 -3.57 4.13
C SER A 380 -36.11 -2.48 3.19
N TYR A 381 -36.23 -2.77 1.90
CA TYR A 381 -36.70 -1.85 0.86
C TYR A 381 -38.22 -1.63 0.88
N GLN A 382 -39.01 -2.72 0.93
CA GLN A 382 -40.46 -2.68 0.68
C GLN A 382 -41.26 -1.69 1.56
N PRO A 383 -41.04 -1.56 2.88
CA PRO A 383 -41.78 -0.60 3.71
C PRO A 383 -41.54 0.86 3.30
N LEU A 384 -40.39 1.16 2.70
CA LEU A 384 -39.96 2.50 2.32
C LEU A 384 -40.57 2.90 0.98
N ALA A 385 -40.70 1.96 0.05
CA ALA A 385 -41.44 2.12 -1.20
C ALA A 385 -42.94 2.45 -0.98
N MET A 386 -43.47 2.20 0.21
CA MET A 386 -44.85 2.49 0.61
C MET A 386 -45.02 3.81 1.40
N LEU A 387 -43.95 4.57 1.66
CA LEU A 387 -44.04 5.84 2.39
C LEU A 387 -44.63 6.99 1.53
N PRO A 388 -45.36 7.96 2.12
CA PRO A 388 -45.71 9.20 1.44
C PRO A 388 -44.45 9.93 0.94
N GLY A 389 -44.34 10.10 -0.38
CA GLY A 389 -43.16 10.68 -1.04
C GLY A 389 -42.20 9.65 -1.70
N ALA A 390 -42.42 8.35 -1.51
CA ALA A 390 -41.53 7.28 -1.98
C ALA A 390 -41.27 7.22 -3.49
N LYS A 391 -42.05 7.95 -4.31
CA LYS A 391 -41.87 8.11 -5.78
C LYS A 391 -40.42 8.44 -6.18
N TYR A 392 -39.65 9.07 -5.29
CA TYR A 392 -38.27 9.51 -5.54
C TYR A 392 -37.21 8.78 -4.70
N GLY A 393 -37.58 7.72 -3.97
CA GLY A 393 -36.69 6.92 -3.13
C GLY A 393 -36.30 7.55 -1.78
N LEU A 394 -35.83 6.72 -0.85
CA LEU A 394 -35.50 7.13 0.52
C LEU A 394 -34.41 8.21 0.55
N PHE A 395 -33.36 8.08 -0.26
CA PHE A 395 -32.22 9.00 -0.23
C PHE A 395 -32.64 10.45 -0.53
N ARG A 396 -33.47 10.66 -1.56
CA ARG A 396 -34.02 11.98 -1.88
C ARG A 396 -35.07 12.45 -0.86
N GLN A 397 -35.85 11.53 -0.28
CA GLN A 397 -36.78 11.85 0.79
C GLN A 397 -36.05 12.41 2.03
N LEU A 398 -34.99 11.74 2.52
CA LEU A 398 -34.25 12.20 3.69
C LEU A 398 -33.47 13.49 3.41
N THR A 399 -32.79 13.60 2.26
CA THR A 399 -32.03 14.81 1.91
C THR A 399 -32.91 16.04 1.66
N SER A 400 -34.19 15.88 1.26
CA SER A 400 -35.10 17.00 0.96
C SER A 400 -35.37 17.99 2.10
N LYS A 401 -34.98 17.65 3.34
CA LYS A 401 -35.13 18.52 4.52
C LYS A 401 -33.83 18.75 5.30
N LEU A 402 -32.68 18.32 4.77
CA LEU A 402 -31.38 18.58 5.39
C LEU A 402 -30.92 20.01 5.06
N ALA A 403 -30.89 20.88 6.07
CA ALA A 403 -30.19 22.16 5.98
C ALA A 403 -28.69 21.93 6.24
N LEU A 404 -27.86 22.17 5.22
CA LEU A 404 -26.41 21.96 5.28
C LEU A 404 -25.65 23.18 4.78
N ASP A 405 -24.49 23.44 5.38
CA ASP A 405 -23.57 24.48 4.95
C ASP A 405 -22.71 24.01 3.76
N ALA A 406 -22.12 24.97 3.04
CA ALA A 406 -21.31 24.70 1.85
C ALA A 406 -20.05 23.85 2.14
N SER A 407 -19.47 23.93 3.34
CA SER A 407 -18.29 23.12 3.70
C SER A 407 -18.67 21.66 3.99
N THR A 408 -19.85 21.42 4.56
CA THR A 408 -20.39 20.06 4.72
C THR A 408 -20.82 19.47 3.38
N MET A 409 -21.48 20.24 2.52
CA MET A 409 -21.86 19.80 1.16
C MET A 409 -20.65 19.40 0.29
N ALA A 410 -19.48 20.04 0.49
CA ALA A 410 -18.23 19.66 -0.17
C ALA A 410 -17.64 18.31 0.31
N GLN A 411 -18.24 17.65 1.31
CA GLN A 411 -17.73 16.43 1.94
C GLN A 411 -18.82 15.33 1.96
N PRO A 412 -19.01 14.56 0.87
CA PRO A 412 -20.11 13.60 0.72
C PRO A 412 -20.34 12.64 1.90
N ARG A 413 -19.27 12.13 2.54
CA ARG A 413 -19.41 11.26 3.72
C ARG A 413 -20.03 11.98 4.93
N LYS A 414 -19.75 13.27 5.14
CA LYS A 414 -20.37 14.08 6.21
C LYS A 414 -21.84 14.42 5.90
N VAL A 415 -22.18 14.60 4.62
CA VAL A 415 -23.59 14.68 4.19
C VAL A 415 -24.32 13.39 4.54
N ILE A 416 -23.71 12.23 4.27
CA ILE A 416 -24.28 10.91 4.60
C ILE A 416 -24.41 10.73 6.12
N GLU A 417 -23.41 11.07 6.92
CA GLU A 417 -23.50 11.07 8.39
C GLU A 417 -24.62 11.98 8.90
N SER A 418 -24.80 13.16 8.31
CA SER A 418 -25.91 14.08 8.64
C SER A 418 -27.28 13.47 8.32
N ILE A 419 -27.38 12.55 7.35
CA ILE A 419 -28.61 11.76 7.10
C ILE A 419 -28.80 10.71 8.20
N LEU A 420 -27.72 10.05 8.65
CA LEU A 420 -27.77 9.02 9.72
C LEU A 420 -28.21 9.60 11.06
N ASP A 421 -27.62 10.74 11.44
CA ASP A 421 -27.89 11.44 12.70
C ASP A 421 -29.21 12.23 12.69
N SER A 422 -29.83 12.41 11.52
CA SER A 422 -31.13 13.10 11.40
C SER A 422 -32.24 12.34 12.14
N ALA A 423 -33.17 13.07 12.74
CA ALA A 423 -34.29 12.46 13.50
C ALA A 423 -35.11 11.47 12.66
N GLU A 424 -35.28 11.73 11.36
CA GLU A 424 -36.00 10.85 10.43
C GLU A 424 -35.14 9.63 10.01
N GLY A 425 -33.83 9.81 9.81
CA GLY A 425 -32.88 8.71 9.60
C GLY A 425 -32.88 7.75 10.78
N LEU A 426 -32.67 8.27 12.00
CA LEU A 426 -32.74 7.50 13.25
C LEU A 426 -34.09 6.77 13.42
N ARG A 427 -35.20 7.40 13.01
CA ARG A 427 -36.54 6.76 13.03
C ARG A 427 -36.60 5.56 12.08
N VAL A 428 -36.11 5.70 10.85
CA VAL A 428 -36.08 4.64 9.84
C VAL A 428 -35.13 3.50 10.27
N GLY A 429 -33.91 3.81 10.71
CA GLY A 429 -32.92 2.83 11.16
C GLY A 429 -33.43 1.99 12.34
N LYS A 430 -34.02 2.63 13.36
CA LYS A 430 -34.62 1.93 14.52
C LYS A 430 -35.80 1.05 14.12
N SER A 431 -36.64 1.50 13.18
CA SER A 431 -37.76 0.71 12.66
C SER A 431 -37.31 -0.55 11.92
N LEU A 432 -36.19 -0.48 11.20
CA LEU A 432 -35.60 -1.63 10.48
C LEU A 432 -34.90 -2.59 11.44
N GLN A 433 -34.10 -2.06 12.38
CA GLN A 433 -33.47 -2.85 13.46
C GLN A 433 -34.50 -3.67 14.23
N ALA A 434 -35.60 -3.05 14.66
CA ALA A 434 -36.69 -3.73 15.36
C ALA A 434 -37.37 -4.80 14.48
N LYS A 435 -37.62 -4.51 13.19
CA LYS A 435 -38.26 -5.44 12.25
C LYS A 435 -37.48 -6.75 12.08
N PHE A 436 -36.14 -6.70 12.08
CA PHE A 436 -35.29 -7.88 11.92
C PHE A 436 -34.81 -8.48 13.26
N ALA A 437 -35.26 -7.94 14.40
CA ALA A 437 -34.74 -8.25 15.72
C ALA A 437 -33.20 -8.15 15.79
N GLY A 438 -32.64 -7.17 15.08
CA GLY A 438 -31.20 -6.99 14.94
C GLY A 438 -30.55 -6.59 16.26
N ILE A 439 -29.40 -7.19 16.57
CA ILE A 439 -28.68 -6.93 17.83
C ILE A 439 -28.39 -5.44 18.04
N SER A 440 -28.60 -4.95 19.26
CA SER A 440 -28.32 -3.57 19.63
C SER A 440 -26.83 -3.36 19.88
N THR A 441 -26.16 -2.72 18.93
CA THR A 441 -24.79 -2.20 19.02
C THR A 441 -24.78 -0.72 18.61
N GLU A 442 -23.67 -0.03 18.82
CA GLU A 442 -23.51 1.40 18.47
C GLU A 442 -23.76 1.69 16.98
N THR A 443 -23.38 0.79 16.07
CA THR A 443 -23.58 0.96 14.62
C THR A 443 -24.91 0.43 14.10
N SER A 444 -25.57 -0.49 14.81
CA SER A 444 -26.68 -1.30 14.28
C SER A 444 -27.84 -0.48 13.66
N VAL A 445 -28.22 0.65 14.27
CA VAL A 445 -29.24 1.57 13.72
C VAL A 445 -28.79 2.18 12.38
N ALA A 446 -27.52 2.58 12.27
CA ALA A 446 -26.94 3.13 11.06
C ALA A 446 -26.72 2.04 9.99
N ASP A 447 -26.33 0.83 10.36
CA ASP A 447 -26.11 -0.29 9.44
C ASP A 447 -27.39 -0.67 8.68
N TRP A 448 -28.54 -0.69 9.36
CA TRP A 448 -29.84 -0.90 8.72
C TRP A 448 -30.30 0.29 7.86
N LEU A 449 -30.01 1.53 8.29
CA LEU A 449 -30.34 2.73 7.51
C LEU A 449 -29.50 2.86 6.23
N LEU A 450 -28.18 2.62 6.30
CA LEU A 450 -27.28 2.58 5.14
C LEU A 450 -27.72 1.49 4.16
N THR A 451 -28.12 0.31 4.66
CA THR A 451 -28.70 -0.77 3.86
C THR A 451 -29.94 -0.31 3.10
N ALA A 452 -30.87 0.35 3.78
CA ALA A 452 -32.07 0.91 3.16
C ALA A 452 -31.76 1.99 2.10
N LEU A 453 -30.78 2.86 2.36
CA LEU A 453 -30.36 3.89 1.40
C LEU A 453 -29.69 3.28 0.16
N GLN A 454 -28.77 2.34 0.35
CA GLN A 454 -28.12 1.56 -0.71
C GLN A 454 -29.17 0.85 -1.58
N LEU A 455 -30.07 0.08 -0.97
CA LEU A 455 -31.12 -0.68 -1.69
C LEU A 455 -32.17 0.22 -2.35
N SER A 456 -32.46 1.40 -1.78
CA SER A 456 -33.38 2.36 -2.41
C SER A 456 -32.77 3.10 -3.59
N LEU A 457 -31.44 3.27 -3.63
CA LEU A 457 -30.73 3.83 -4.79
C LEU A 457 -30.47 2.75 -5.86
N ASP A 458 -30.14 1.53 -5.43
CA ASP A 458 -29.74 0.36 -6.24
C ASP A 458 -30.88 -0.67 -6.45
N GLN A 459 -32.13 -0.19 -6.46
CA GLN A 459 -33.33 -1.03 -6.56
C GLN A 459 -33.33 -1.95 -7.80
N GLU A 460 -32.67 -1.54 -8.88
CA GLU A 460 -32.61 -2.30 -10.13
C GLU A 460 -31.85 -3.62 -9.93
N THR A 461 -30.72 -3.62 -9.21
CA THR A 461 -30.02 -4.87 -8.89
C THR A 461 -30.74 -5.68 -7.80
N LEU A 462 -31.47 -5.05 -6.88
CA LEU A 462 -32.30 -5.79 -5.89
C LEU A 462 -33.44 -6.58 -6.55
N LEU A 463 -34.03 -6.02 -7.61
CA LEU A 463 -35.19 -6.57 -8.31
C LEU A 463 -34.82 -7.42 -9.56
N GLU A 464 -33.57 -7.38 -9.98
CA GLU A 464 -33.06 -8.19 -11.10
C GLU A 464 -33.13 -9.69 -10.74
N ARG A 465 -33.83 -10.47 -11.57
CA ARG A 465 -34.03 -11.93 -11.37
C ARG A 465 -32.93 -12.79 -11.98
N SER A 466 -31.89 -12.19 -12.53
CA SER A 466 -30.72 -12.86 -13.10
C SER A 466 -29.95 -13.60 -11.99
N SER A 467 -29.61 -14.88 -12.20
CA SER A 467 -28.89 -15.69 -11.20
C SER A 467 -27.40 -15.34 -11.06
N VAL A 468 -26.92 -14.30 -11.75
CA VAL A 468 -25.53 -13.83 -11.76
C VAL A 468 -25.53 -12.32 -11.54
N PRO A 469 -24.98 -11.80 -10.43
CA PRO A 469 -24.88 -10.36 -10.19
C PRO A 469 -23.98 -9.68 -11.22
N ASN A 470 -24.47 -8.66 -11.92
CA ASN A 470 -23.65 -7.92 -12.87
C ASN A 470 -22.67 -6.98 -12.13
N ARG A 471 -21.39 -7.38 -12.05
CA ARG A 471 -20.36 -6.73 -11.22
C ARG A 471 -20.20 -5.22 -11.47
N ASN A 472 -20.41 -4.77 -12.71
CA ASN A 472 -20.17 -3.39 -13.13
C ASN A 472 -21.42 -2.49 -13.07
N LYS A 473 -22.58 -3.05 -12.73
CA LYS A 473 -23.85 -2.29 -12.73
C LYS A 473 -24.27 -1.87 -11.34
N VAL A 474 -24.73 -0.63 -11.24
CA VAL A 474 -25.20 0.02 -10.00
C VAL A 474 -26.29 1.04 -10.31
N ALA A 475 -27.44 0.99 -9.63
CA ALA A 475 -28.59 1.87 -9.85
C ALA A 475 -29.09 1.92 -11.31
N GLY A 476 -28.88 0.83 -12.07
CA GLY A 476 -29.16 0.72 -13.50
C GLY A 476 -28.12 1.38 -14.44
N PHE A 477 -27.07 1.99 -13.90
CA PHE A 477 -25.92 2.51 -14.65
C PHE A 477 -24.86 1.41 -14.85
N ASP A 478 -24.10 1.45 -15.95
CA ASP A 478 -23.01 0.51 -16.22
C ASP A 478 -21.66 1.25 -16.17
N LEU A 479 -20.86 0.94 -15.14
CA LEU A 479 -19.52 1.51 -14.95
C LEU A 479 -18.56 1.09 -16.08
N ALA A 480 -18.79 -0.08 -16.69
CA ALA A 480 -17.95 -0.65 -17.76
C ALA A 480 -18.53 -0.42 -19.18
N ASN A 481 -19.42 0.57 -19.33
CA ASN A 481 -19.90 1.01 -20.65
C ASN A 481 -18.70 1.33 -21.58
N PRO A 482 -18.68 0.85 -22.84
CA PRO A 482 -17.64 1.16 -23.82
C PRO A 482 -17.35 2.65 -24.04
N GLU A 483 -18.31 3.55 -23.77
CA GLU A 483 -18.09 4.99 -23.77
C GLU A 483 -17.10 5.47 -22.70
N HIS A 484 -16.82 4.69 -21.65
CA HIS A 484 -15.88 5.04 -20.58
C HIS A 484 -14.44 4.62 -20.87
N TYR A 485 -14.20 3.73 -21.83
CA TYR A 485 -12.86 3.21 -22.11
C TYR A 485 -11.96 4.34 -22.59
N GLY A 486 -10.76 4.45 -22.02
CA GLY A 486 -9.83 5.55 -22.30
C GLY A 486 -10.23 6.91 -21.67
N LYS A 487 -11.24 6.97 -20.79
CA LYS A 487 -11.57 8.15 -19.98
C LYS A 487 -11.04 8.02 -18.55
N HIS A 488 -10.78 9.15 -17.90
CA HIS A 488 -10.36 9.20 -16.50
C HIS A 488 -11.53 8.82 -15.56
N PRO A 489 -11.30 8.08 -14.45
CA PRO A 489 -12.36 7.58 -13.56
C PRO A 489 -13.35 8.64 -13.07
N SER A 490 -12.92 9.89 -12.83
CA SER A 490 -13.82 10.97 -12.41
C SER A 490 -14.91 11.31 -13.44
N THR A 491 -14.69 11.03 -14.73
CA THR A 491 -15.73 11.18 -15.77
C THR A 491 -16.85 10.16 -15.59
N VAL A 492 -16.54 8.94 -15.14
CA VAL A 492 -17.54 7.90 -14.82
C VAL A 492 -18.31 8.26 -13.55
N VAL A 493 -17.65 8.82 -12.53
CA VAL A 493 -18.31 9.33 -11.32
C VAL A 493 -19.29 10.47 -11.65
N LYS A 494 -18.91 11.38 -12.55
CA LYS A 494 -19.82 12.42 -13.05
C LYS A 494 -21.01 11.80 -13.80
N ALA A 495 -20.76 10.91 -14.75
CA ALA A 495 -21.82 10.26 -15.55
C ALA A 495 -22.81 9.46 -14.68
N LEU A 496 -22.34 8.80 -13.62
CA LEU A 496 -23.21 8.16 -12.62
C LEU A 496 -24.05 9.21 -11.84
N SER A 497 -23.45 10.35 -11.47
CA SER A 497 -24.17 11.44 -10.80
C SER A 497 -25.27 12.01 -11.71
N ASP A 498 -24.93 12.35 -12.95
CA ASP A 498 -25.85 12.83 -13.98
C ASP A 498 -27.00 11.82 -14.22
N HIS A 499 -26.69 10.52 -14.23
CA HIS A 499 -27.69 9.45 -14.33
C HIS A 499 -28.63 9.44 -13.12
N LEU A 500 -28.12 9.50 -11.88
CA LEU A 500 -28.95 9.48 -10.66
C LEU A 500 -29.88 10.70 -10.57
N GLU A 501 -29.44 11.87 -11.03
CA GLU A 501 -30.27 13.06 -11.20
C GLU A 501 -31.35 12.84 -12.28
N SER A 502 -30.97 12.34 -13.46
CA SER A 502 -31.92 12.06 -14.56
C SER A 502 -33.00 11.04 -14.19
N LYS A 503 -32.67 10.07 -13.32
CA LYS A 503 -33.61 9.09 -12.74
C LYS A 503 -34.35 9.63 -11.52
N GLN A 504 -34.16 10.90 -11.16
CA GLN A 504 -34.82 11.60 -10.06
C GLN A 504 -34.59 10.98 -8.66
N LYS A 505 -33.52 10.17 -8.51
CA LYS A 505 -33.10 9.48 -7.28
C LYS A 505 -32.34 10.40 -6.30
N ALA A 506 -31.88 11.55 -6.78
CA ALA A 506 -31.26 12.63 -6.03
C ALA A 506 -31.67 13.99 -6.65
N THR A 507 -31.39 15.10 -5.97
CA THR A 507 -31.36 16.44 -6.59
C THR A 507 -29.98 16.71 -7.18
N THR A 508 -29.83 17.76 -7.98
CA THR A 508 -28.56 18.19 -8.60
C THR A 508 -27.43 18.33 -7.57
N GLU A 509 -27.69 18.91 -6.40
CA GLU A 509 -26.68 19.09 -5.34
C GLU A 509 -26.33 17.78 -4.62
N MET A 510 -27.28 16.84 -4.57
CA MET A 510 -27.18 15.59 -3.82
C MET A 510 -26.75 14.39 -4.69
N ALA A 511 -26.75 14.52 -6.01
CA ALA A 511 -26.38 13.45 -6.93
C ALA A 511 -24.92 12.97 -6.77
N PRO A 512 -23.91 13.85 -6.56
CA PRO A 512 -22.55 13.41 -6.23
C PRO A 512 -22.48 12.64 -4.90
N VAL A 513 -23.35 12.95 -3.94
CA VAL A 513 -23.43 12.26 -2.64
C VAL A 513 -24.07 10.88 -2.80
N ALA A 514 -25.12 10.76 -3.61
CA ALA A 514 -25.73 9.48 -3.96
C ALA A 514 -24.73 8.56 -4.71
N ALA A 515 -23.96 9.13 -5.65
CA ALA A 515 -22.91 8.43 -6.36
C ALA A 515 -21.79 7.97 -5.40
N HIS A 516 -21.35 8.83 -4.47
CA HIS A 516 -20.35 8.47 -3.46
C HIS A 516 -20.82 7.33 -2.55
N LEU A 517 -22.09 7.34 -2.10
CA LEU A 517 -22.67 6.28 -1.27
C LEU A 517 -22.66 4.93 -2.00
N LEU A 518 -23.13 4.91 -3.24
CA LEU A 518 -23.17 3.70 -4.08
C LEU A 518 -21.77 3.16 -4.38
N LEU A 519 -20.86 4.03 -4.84
CA LEU A 519 -19.49 3.65 -5.21
C LEU A 519 -18.68 3.15 -4.01
N SER A 520 -18.89 3.70 -2.80
CA SER A 520 -18.15 3.30 -1.59
C SER A 520 -18.25 1.79 -1.33
N ARG A 521 -19.42 1.19 -1.56
CA ARG A 521 -19.63 -0.27 -1.43
C ARG A 521 -19.36 -1.03 -2.73
N ARG A 522 -19.72 -0.47 -3.89
CA ARG A 522 -19.75 -1.22 -5.17
C ARG A 522 -18.46 -1.17 -5.97
N ALA A 523 -17.76 -0.03 -5.98
CA ALA A 523 -16.55 0.18 -6.77
C ALA A 523 -15.69 1.32 -6.15
N PRO A 524 -15.10 1.11 -4.96
CA PRO A 524 -14.38 2.15 -4.23
C PRO A 524 -13.14 2.72 -4.94
N ALA A 525 -12.61 2.05 -5.97
CA ALA A 525 -11.50 2.56 -6.78
C ALA A 525 -11.81 3.90 -7.47
N TYR A 526 -13.08 4.17 -7.76
CA TYR A 526 -13.54 5.46 -8.29
C TYR A 526 -13.53 6.60 -7.25
N LEU A 527 -13.30 6.30 -5.97
CA LEU A 527 -13.32 7.28 -4.86
C LEU A 527 -11.94 7.51 -4.23
N VAL A 528 -10.88 6.89 -4.77
CA VAL A 528 -9.49 7.17 -4.40
C VAL A 528 -9.14 8.60 -4.83
N LYS A 529 -8.41 9.33 -3.97
CA LYS A 529 -8.05 10.73 -4.22
C LYS A 529 -6.81 10.84 -5.12
N ASP A 530 -6.66 11.97 -5.79
CA ASP A 530 -5.47 12.31 -6.58
C ASP A 530 -5.06 11.23 -7.61
N ILE A 531 -6.04 10.61 -8.28
CA ILE A 531 -5.79 9.69 -9.39
C ILE A 531 -5.07 10.44 -10.52
N PRO A 532 -3.95 9.91 -11.08
CA PRO A 532 -3.22 10.58 -12.17
C PRO A 532 -4.04 10.74 -13.44
N ALA A 533 -3.92 11.89 -14.12
CA ALA A 533 -4.69 12.19 -15.33
C ALA A 533 -4.47 11.19 -16.50
N GLY A 534 -3.31 10.52 -16.56
CA GLY A 534 -3.03 9.46 -17.54
C GLY A 534 -3.63 8.09 -17.18
N LEU A 535 -4.15 7.91 -15.97
CA LEU A 535 -4.77 6.67 -15.52
C LEU A 535 -6.23 6.63 -15.97
N THR A 536 -6.49 5.89 -17.05
CA THR A 536 -7.81 5.77 -17.67
C THR A 536 -8.44 4.40 -17.45
N TYR A 537 -9.78 4.31 -17.52
CA TYR A 537 -10.47 3.03 -17.47
C TYR A 537 -10.05 2.13 -18.64
N GLY A 538 -9.66 0.89 -18.35
CA GLY A 538 -9.11 -0.05 -19.32
C GLY A 538 -7.58 0.05 -19.50
N SER A 539 -6.89 0.98 -18.83
CA SER A 539 -5.42 0.96 -18.73
C SER A 539 -4.93 -0.20 -17.82
N HIS A 540 -3.64 -0.54 -17.91
CA HIS A 540 -3.04 -1.51 -16.99
C HIS A 540 -2.89 -0.96 -15.57
N SER A 541 -2.65 0.34 -15.42
CA SER A 541 -2.61 1.02 -14.11
C SER A 541 -3.98 1.02 -13.40
N TRP A 542 -5.10 1.03 -14.16
CA TRP A 542 -6.44 0.81 -13.59
C TRP A 542 -6.61 -0.61 -13.03
N VAL A 543 -6.05 -1.64 -13.69
CA VAL A 543 -6.04 -3.01 -13.14
C VAL A 543 -5.24 -3.08 -11.83
N SER A 544 -4.07 -2.44 -11.79
CA SER A 544 -3.27 -2.34 -10.56
C SER A 544 -4.02 -1.62 -9.43
N LEU A 545 -4.76 -0.55 -9.74
CA LEU A 545 -5.54 0.22 -8.77
C LEU A 545 -6.73 -0.58 -8.22
N GLU A 546 -7.51 -1.26 -9.06
CA GLU A 546 -8.63 -2.12 -8.61
C GLU A 546 -8.12 -3.25 -7.70
N VAL A 547 -7.00 -3.89 -8.05
CA VAL A 547 -6.38 -4.95 -7.22
C VAL A 547 -5.87 -4.39 -5.89
N ALA A 548 -5.21 -3.22 -5.91
CA ALA A 548 -4.74 -2.56 -4.70
C ALA A 548 -5.91 -2.20 -3.76
N VAL A 549 -6.96 -1.58 -4.30
CA VAL A 549 -8.14 -1.16 -3.55
C VAL A 549 -8.88 -2.35 -2.96
N ALA A 550 -9.15 -3.41 -3.75
CA ALA A 550 -9.80 -4.61 -3.26
C ALA A 550 -9.06 -5.25 -2.07
N ARG A 551 -7.73 -5.22 -2.07
CA ARG A 551 -6.90 -5.73 -0.97
C ARG A 551 -6.94 -4.86 0.29
N GLN A 552 -7.00 -3.53 0.17
CA GLN A 552 -7.14 -2.64 1.33
C GLN A 552 -8.57 -2.66 1.89
N GLU A 553 -9.58 -2.66 1.03
CA GLU A 553 -11.00 -2.69 1.42
C GLU A 553 -11.39 -4.01 2.11
N ALA A 554 -10.75 -5.13 1.75
CA ALA A 554 -10.93 -6.40 2.46
C ALA A 554 -10.35 -6.39 3.89
N LYS A 555 -9.36 -5.54 4.18
CA LYS A 555 -8.74 -5.39 5.51
C LYS A 555 -9.39 -4.30 6.36
N ALA A 556 -9.69 -3.17 5.73
CA ALA A 556 -10.28 -1.99 6.36
C ALA A 556 -11.33 -1.36 5.42
N PRO A 557 -12.59 -1.84 5.46
CA PRO A 557 -13.66 -1.34 4.59
C PRO A 557 -13.85 0.17 4.67
N GLY A 558 -13.87 0.83 3.52
CA GLY A 558 -13.99 2.27 3.32
C GLY A 558 -12.69 3.06 3.45
N SER A 559 -11.59 2.43 3.87
CA SER A 559 -10.32 3.13 4.12
C SER A 559 -9.74 3.77 2.86
N THR A 560 -9.94 3.18 1.67
CA THR A 560 -9.41 3.71 0.41
C THR A 560 -10.08 5.03 0.00
N THR A 561 -11.33 5.27 0.43
CA THR A 561 -12.03 6.57 0.25
C THR A 561 -11.37 7.72 1.02
N LEU A 562 -10.46 7.42 1.97
CA LEU A 562 -9.66 8.40 2.67
C LEU A 562 -8.29 8.64 2.01
N MET A 563 -7.79 7.71 1.20
CA MET A 563 -6.41 7.67 0.71
C MET A 563 -6.22 8.42 -0.63
N THR A 564 -4.97 8.80 -0.92
CA THR A 564 -4.51 9.14 -2.28
C THR A 564 -4.13 7.88 -3.08
N TYR A 565 -4.07 8.00 -4.41
CA TYR A 565 -3.54 6.98 -5.31
C TYR A 565 -2.16 6.48 -4.86
N GLU A 566 -1.25 7.40 -4.56
CA GLU A 566 0.08 7.11 -4.02
C GLU A 566 0.04 6.24 -2.75
N GLN A 567 -0.84 6.54 -1.79
CA GLN A 567 -0.98 5.78 -0.55
C GLN A 567 -1.53 4.36 -0.81
N VAL A 568 -2.55 4.23 -1.67
CA VAL A 568 -3.14 2.94 -2.05
C VAL A 568 -2.11 2.04 -2.73
N ILE A 569 -1.35 2.58 -3.69
CA ILE A 569 -0.39 1.81 -4.49
C ILE A 569 0.89 1.51 -3.68
N ASN A 570 1.35 2.39 -2.79
CA ASN A 570 2.42 2.08 -1.84
C ASN A 570 2.07 0.93 -0.88
N LEU A 571 0.82 0.86 -0.41
CA LEU A 571 0.34 -0.30 0.38
C LEU A 571 0.14 -1.57 -0.47
N ALA A 572 0.01 -1.44 -1.80
CA ALA A 572 -0.15 -2.57 -2.71
C ALA A 572 1.15 -3.35 -2.94
N GLU A 573 2.33 -2.69 -2.89
CA GLU A 573 3.66 -3.31 -3.02
C GLU A 573 3.89 -4.44 -2.00
N LEU A 574 3.36 -4.27 -0.78
CA LEU A 574 3.40 -5.30 0.27
C LEU A 574 2.63 -6.54 -0.22
N ALA A 575 3.33 -7.67 -0.37
CA ALA A 575 2.72 -8.90 -0.83
C ALA A 575 1.86 -9.56 0.25
N PRO A 576 0.78 -10.25 -0.14
CA PRO A 576 0.09 -11.22 0.70
C PRO A 576 1.01 -12.10 1.56
N ILE A 577 0.92 -11.92 2.88
CA ILE A 577 1.59 -12.77 3.87
C ILE A 577 0.69 -13.88 4.44
N THR A 578 -0.58 -13.95 4.04
CA THR A 578 -1.49 -15.07 4.39
C THR A 578 -2.07 -15.71 3.12
N VAL A 579 -2.72 -16.87 3.26
CA VAL A 579 -3.37 -17.57 2.12
C VAL A 579 -4.59 -16.79 1.62
N GLU A 580 -5.30 -16.13 2.53
CA GLU A 580 -6.53 -15.37 2.30
C GLU A 580 -6.20 -14.07 1.56
N ASP A 581 -5.16 -13.35 1.97
CA ASP A 581 -4.63 -12.20 1.21
C ASP A 581 -4.28 -12.59 -0.23
N ARG A 582 -3.71 -13.80 -0.45
CA ARG A 582 -3.38 -14.31 -1.80
C ARG A 582 -4.65 -14.62 -2.60
N ALA A 583 -5.67 -15.18 -1.96
CA ALA A 583 -6.94 -15.48 -2.60
C ALA A 583 -7.74 -14.20 -2.94
N ILE A 584 -7.69 -13.18 -2.08
CA ILE A 584 -8.25 -11.84 -2.33
C ILE A 584 -7.53 -11.19 -3.52
N GLU A 585 -6.18 -11.18 -3.52
CA GLU A 585 -5.38 -10.63 -4.62
C GLU A 585 -5.66 -11.35 -5.95
N ALA A 586 -5.67 -12.68 -5.97
CA ALA A 586 -5.96 -13.48 -7.16
C ALA A 586 -7.40 -13.31 -7.67
N SER A 587 -8.38 -13.19 -6.76
CA SER A 587 -9.78 -12.90 -7.10
C SER A 587 -9.92 -11.53 -7.75
N ALA A 588 -9.34 -10.49 -7.13
CA ALA A 588 -9.36 -9.12 -7.65
C ALA A 588 -8.65 -9.02 -9.01
N GLN A 589 -7.49 -9.66 -9.18
CA GLN A 589 -6.79 -9.75 -10.47
C GLN A 589 -7.68 -10.43 -11.52
N SER A 590 -8.32 -11.55 -11.18
CA SER A 590 -9.20 -12.27 -12.10
C SER A 590 -10.46 -11.47 -12.48
N ALA A 591 -10.95 -10.59 -11.59
CA ALA A 591 -12.03 -9.66 -11.92
C ALA A 591 -11.54 -8.54 -12.85
N ALA A 592 -10.55 -7.74 -12.43
CA ALA A 592 -10.06 -6.58 -13.17
C ALA A 592 -9.49 -6.95 -14.55
N LEU A 593 -8.90 -8.15 -14.71
CA LEU A 593 -8.48 -8.66 -16.01
C LEU A 593 -9.64 -8.92 -16.98
N LYS A 594 -10.84 -9.30 -16.51
CA LYS A 594 -12.01 -9.44 -17.40
C LYS A 594 -12.39 -8.10 -18.01
N ASP A 595 -12.41 -7.06 -17.19
CA ASP A 595 -12.72 -5.70 -17.61
C ASP A 595 -11.67 -5.14 -18.56
N TRP A 596 -10.38 -5.29 -18.22
CA TRP A 596 -9.28 -4.92 -19.11
C TRP A 596 -9.28 -5.70 -20.43
N GLY A 597 -9.57 -7.00 -20.40
CA GLY A 597 -9.59 -7.87 -21.57
C GLY A 597 -10.72 -7.53 -22.55
N VAL A 598 -11.88 -7.13 -22.04
CA VAL A 598 -12.99 -6.60 -22.85
C VAL A 598 -12.65 -5.19 -23.36
N ALA A 599 -12.23 -4.28 -22.49
CA ALA A 599 -11.91 -2.89 -22.86
C ALA A 599 -10.79 -2.78 -23.89
N ASN A 600 -9.93 -3.80 -24.01
CA ASN A 600 -8.86 -3.88 -25.00
C ASN A 600 -9.09 -4.90 -26.13
N GLY A 601 -10.30 -5.43 -26.29
CA GLY A 601 -10.64 -6.29 -27.42
C GLY A 601 -9.84 -7.61 -27.49
N VAL A 602 -9.33 -8.06 -26.34
CA VAL A 602 -8.64 -9.36 -26.18
C VAL A 602 -9.67 -10.49 -26.03
N ILE A 603 -10.82 -10.18 -25.43
CA ILE A 603 -12.00 -11.04 -25.35
C ILE A 603 -13.26 -10.23 -25.66
N THR A 604 -14.25 -10.88 -26.26
CA THR A 604 -15.59 -10.30 -26.48
C THR A 604 -16.34 -10.17 -25.15
N ALA A 605 -17.15 -9.12 -24.99
CA ALA A 605 -18.04 -9.00 -23.84
C ALA A 605 -19.05 -10.15 -23.76
N ASN A 606 -19.31 -10.65 -22.54
CA ASN A 606 -20.39 -11.59 -22.23
C ASN A 606 -21.26 -10.99 -21.12
N ASP A 607 -22.58 -10.91 -21.33
CA ASP A 607 -23.56 -10.35 -20.38
C ASP A 607 -23.52 -11.03 -19.00
N LYS A 608 -23.13 -12.32 -18.94
CA LYS A 608 -22.96 -13.06 -17.68
C LYS A 608 -21.61 -12.82 -17.00
N GLY A 609 -20.63 -12.23 -17.68
CA GLY A 609 -19.25 -12.09 -17.19
C GLY A 609 -18.50 -13.42 -17.00
N GLU A 610 -19.01 -14.51 -17.58
CA GLU A 610 -18.43 -15.85 -17.56
C GLU A 610 -17.46 -16.03 -18.75
N TYR A 611 -16.26 -16.55 -18.49
CA TYR A 611 -15.22 -16.77 -19.51
C TYR A 611 -14.49 -18.09 -19.21
N THR A 612 -14.02 -18.77 -20.25
CA THR A 612 -13.31 -20.05 -20.11
C THR A 612 -11.91 -19.85 -19.50
N PRO A 613 -11.30 -20.92 -18.93
CA PRO A 613 -9.91 -20.86 -18.48
C PRO A 613 -8.95 -20.39 -19.58
N ASP A 614 -9.15 -20.84 -20.82
CA ASP A 614 -8.31 -20.48 -21.98
C ASP A 614 -8.47 -19.01 -22.38
N GLN A 615 -9.69 -18.47 -22.37
CA GLN A 615 -9.95 -17.04 -22.58
C GLN A 615 -9.22 -16.21 -21.52
N MET A 616 -9.31 -16.60 -20.24
CA MET A 616 -8.61 -15.91 -19.16
C MET A 616 -7.09 -16.11 -19.20
N ALA A 617 -6.59 -17.22 -19.73
CA ALA A 617 -5.16 -17.43 -19.98
C ALA A 617 -4.65 -16.53 -21.10
N GLY A 618 -5.39 -16.41 -22.21
CA GLY A 618 -5.10 -15.46 -23.29
C GLY A 618 -5.08 -14.00 -22.82
N VAL A 619 -6.04 -13.61 -21.97
CA VAL A 619 -6.07 -12.29 -21.32
C VAL A 619 -4.83 -12.06 -20.44
N ARG A 620 -4.44 -13.02 -19.60
CA ARG A 620 -3.21 -12.92 -18.79
C ARG A 620 -1.95 -12.83 -19.65
N ALA A 621 -1.88 -13.59 -20.74
CA ALA A 621 -0.76 -13.56 -21.67
C ALA A 621 -0.65 -12.19 -22.37
N ALA A 622 -1.76 -11.63 -22.87
CA ALA A 622 -1.80 -10.31 -23.48
C ALA A 622 -1.44 -9.19 -22.49
N PHE A 623 -2.00 -9.24 -21.27
CA PHE A 623 -1.70 -8.29 -20.20
C PHE A 623 -0.22 -8.31 -19.81
N ASN A 624 0.34 -9.50 -19.53
CA ASN A 624 1.74 -9.66 -19.21
C ASN A 624 2.66 -9.26 -20.37
N ALA A 625 2.30 -9.53 -21.63
CA ALA A 625 3.06 -9.07 -22.79
C ALA A 625 3.11 -7.54 -22.87
N GLN A 626 1.98 -6.85 -22.66
CA GLN A 626 1.94 -5.40 -22.55
C GLN A 626 2.81 -4.90 -21.39
N LEU A 627 2.67 -5.44 -20.17
CA LEU A 627 3.51 -5.03 -19.04
C LEU A 627 5.01 -5.22 -19.33
N VAL A 628 5.39 -6.34 -19.94
CA VAL A 628 6.79 -6.63 -20.27
C VAL A 628 7.34 -5.70 -21.35
N GLU A 629 6.57 -5.37 -22.38
CA GLU A 629 6.99 -4.40 -23.39
C GLU A 629 7.12 -2.98 -22.81
N LEU A 630 6.13 -2.52 -22.04
CA LEU A 630 6.14 -1.20 -21.42
C LEU A 630 7.28 -1.06 -20.39
N ALA A 631 7.55 -2.08 -19.57
CA ALA A 631 8.62 -2.03 -18.57
C ALA A 631 10.03 -2.15 -19.18
N HIS A 632 10.21 -2.89 -20.28
CA HIS A 632 11.43 -2.81 -21.06
C HIS A 632 11.59 -1.42 -21.71
N GLY A 633 10.49 -0.79 -22.12
CA GLY A 633 10.48 0.61 -22.56
C GLY A 633 10.94 1.56 -21.45
N ALA A 634 10.30 1.52 -20.29
CA ALA A 634 10.71 2.22 -19.07
C ALA A 634 12.20 2.04 -18.75
N GLN A 635 12.72 0.81 -18.79
CA GLN A 635 14.14 0.54 -18.52
C GLN A 635 15.07 1.11 -19.60
N ALA A 636 14.71 0.99 -20.88
CA ALA A 636 15.52 1.56 -21.96
C ALA A 636 15.50 3.10 -21.93
N SER A 637 14.37 3.72 -21.62
CA SER A 637 14.26 5.15 -21.29
C SER A 637 15.17 5.50 -20.10
N SER A 638 15.14 4.71 -19.02
CA SER A 638 15.95 4.96 -17.82
C SER A 638 17.47 4.92 -18.00
N SER A 639 17.96 4.43 -19.14
CA SER A 639 19.38 4.19 -19.40
C SER A 639 20.09 5.45 -19.89
N GLU A 640 21.23 5.80 -19.27
CA GLU A 640 22.08 6.87 -19.80
C GLU A 640 22.64 6.48 -21.18
N MET A 641 22.66 7.44 -22.12
CA MET A 641 23.28 7.26 -23.43
C MET A 641 24.79 6.99 -23.26
N PRO A 642 25.34 5.92 -23.84
CA PRO A 642 26.77 5.63 -23.75
C PRO A 642 27.56 6.70 -24.53
N THR A 643 28.58 7.28 -23.90
CA THR A 643 29.57 8.13 -24.58
C THR A 643 30.92 7.42 -24.66
N ARG A 644 31.70 7.74 -25.69
CA ARG A 644 33.06 7.19 -25.87
C ARG A 644 33.93 7.43 -24.63
N ARG A 645 33.84 8.62 -24.04
CA ARG A 645 34.58 9.02 -22.83
C ARG A 645 34.16 8.25 -21.58
N ALA A 646 32.86 8.03 -21.35
CA ALA A 646 32.39 7.26 -20.20
C ALA A 646 32.87 5.80 -20.23
N LEU A 647 32.81 5.17 -21.42
CA LEU A 647 33.34 3.82 -21.64
C LEU A 647 34.87 3.77 -21.49
N ALA A 648 35.58 4.80 -21.97
CA ALA A 648 37.03 4.90 -21.84
C ALA A 648 37.46 4.97 -20.37
N LEU A 649 36.82 5.83 -19.58
CA LEU A 649 37.04 5.93 -18.13
C LEU A 649 36.71 4.62 -17.41
N GLN A 650 35.64 3.93 -17.81
CA GLN A 650 35.28 2.64 -17.22
C GLN A 650 36.34 1.57 -17.48
N ALA A 651 36.90 1.50 -18.69
CA ALA A 651 37.97 0.58 -19.04
C ALA A 651 39.29 0.91 -18.31
N LEU A 652 39.67 2.20 -18.22
CA LEU A 652 40.85 2.64 -17.48
C LEU A 652 40.73 2.35 -15.97
N LYS A 653 39.59 2.70 -15.33
CA LYS A 653 39.31 2.37 -13.93
C LYS A 653 39.34 0.86 -13.65
N LYS A 654 38.84 0.04 -14.59
CA LYS A 654 38.87 -1.42 -14.49
C LYS A 654 40.30 -1.99 -14.58
N GLN A 655 41.17 -1.37 -15.38
CA GLN A 655 42.53 -1.84 -15.62
C GLN A 655 43.53 -1.39 -14.54
N PHE A 656 43.45 -0.13 -14.07
CA PHE A 656 44.44 0.47 -13.16
C PHE A 656 43.90 0.80 -11.76
N GLY A 657 42.59 0.67 -11.53
CA GLY A 657 41.91 0.99 -10.27
C GLY A 657 41.28 2.39 -10.25
N GLU A 658 40.44 2.65 -9.23
CA GLU A 658 39.67 3.90 -9.13
C GLU A 658 40.44 5.06 -8.46
N GLY A 659 41.65 4.81 -7.94
CA GLY A 659 42.48 5.80 -7.25
C GLY A 659 43.40 6.64 -8.15
N ILE A 660 43.13 6.69 -9.46
CA ILE A 660 43.88 7.50 -10.44
C ILE A 660 42.90 8.45 -11.12
N ASP A 661 43.26 9.74 -11.17
CA ASP A 661 42.53 10.73 -11.98
C ASP A 661 42.96 10.62 -13.44
N PHE A 662 42.19 9.86 -14.21
CA PHE A 662 42.42 9.65 -15.66
C PHE A 662 42.02 10.85 -16.52
N GLU A 663 41.36 11.86 -15.95
CA GLU A 663 40.91 13.08 -16.65
C GLU A 663 41.84 14.28 -16.42
N LYS A 664 42.77 14.16 -15.46
CA LYS A 664 43.80 15.17 -15.22
C LYS A 664 44.67 15.37 -16.46
N ARG A 665 44.71 16.61 -16.95
CA ARG A 665 45.58 17.03 -18.07
C ARG A 665 47.00 17.25 -17.57
N ASN A 666 47.81 16.19 -17.57
CA ASN A 666 49.19 16.19 -17.04
C ASN A 666 50.21 15.42 -17.88
N LEU A 667 49.83 14.82 -19.02
CA LEU A 667 50.73 14.08 -19.91
C LEU A 667 51.12 14.94 -21.12
N GLU A 668 52.38 15.33 -21.24
CA GLU A 668 52.89 16.14 -22.37
C GLU A 668 54.07 15.49 -23.08
N ALA A 669 54.36 15.90 -24.31
CA ALA A 669 55.48 15.38 -25.09
C ALA A 669 56.85 15.82 -24.52
N ILE A 670 57.80 14.88 -24.47
CA ILE A 670 59.19 15.09 -24.06
C ILE A 670 59.97 15.89 -25.12
N ILE A 671 59.64 15.68 -26.40
CA ILE A 671 60.15 16.47 -27.52
C ILE A 671 58.95 17.23 -28.07
N LYS A 672 58.95 18.57 -27.97
CA LYS A 672 57.80 19.41 -28.32
C LYS A 672 57.88 19.87 -29.77
N ASN A 673 56.92 19.45 -30.59
CA ASN A 673 56.67 19.98 -31.92
C ASN A 673 55.77 21.24 -31.84
N ARG A 674 55.72 22.03 -32.93
CA ARG A 674 54.87 23.22 -33.05
C ARG A 674 53.37 22.93 -32.90
N ASP A 675 52.97 21.71 -33.27
CA ASP A 675 51.56 21.28 -33.34
C ASP A 675 51.12 20.47 -32.09
N ASP A 676 51.97 20.35 -31.07
CA ASP A 676 51.69 19.57 -29.86
C ASP A 676 50.71 20.29 -28.91
N VAL A 677 49.52 19.71 -28.75
CA VAL A 677 48.41 20.35 -28.02
C VAL A 677 48.48 20.11 -26.50
N GLY A 678 49.53 20.67 -25.90
CA GLY A 678 49.70 20.84 -24.44
C GLY A 678 49.70 19.55 -23.62
N PRO A 679 49.50 19.64 -22.29
CA PRO A 679 49.26 18.48 -21.45
C PRO A 679 47.85 17.91 -21.71
N GLN A 680 47.81 16.61 -21.97
CA GLN A 680 46.61 15.82 -22.24
C GLN A 680 46.27 14.92 -21.05
N SER A 681 45.06 14.37 -21.03
CA SER A 681 44.67 13.35 -20.05
C SER A 681 44.80 11.94 -20.63
N LEU A 682 44.95 10.93 -19.77
CA LEU A 682 45.08 9.54 -20.23
C LEU A 682 43.82 9.07 -20.99
N VAL A 683 42.65 9.58 -20.63
CA VAL A 683 41.41 9.26 -21.35
C VAL A 683 41.38 9.87 -22.75
N ASP A 684 41.88 11.10 -22.95
CA ASP A 684 41.95 11.72 -24.29
C ASP A 684 42.86 10.90 -25.22
N ILE A 685 44.05 10.52 -24.72
CA ILE A 685 45.03 9.71 -25.45
C ILE A 685 44.44 8.34 -25.83
N TYR A 686 43.74 7.69 -24.90
CA TYR A 686 43.11 6.39 -25.14
C TYR A 686 41.95 6.47 -26.16
N MET A 687 41.09 7.50 -26.08
CA MET A 687 40.00 7.70 -27.06
C MET A 687 40.51 7.91 -28.49
N ASN A 688 41.66 8.57 -28.64
CA ASN A 688 42.35 8.76 -29.92
C ASN A 688 43.15 7.53 -30.39
N GLY A 689 42.93 6.34 -29.79
CA GLY A 689 43.54 5.06 -30.19
C GLY A 689 44.95 4.80 -29.61
N GLY A 690 45.43 5.65 -28.71
CA GLY A 690 46.85 5.73 -28.32
C GLY A 690 47.32 4.84 -27.17
N VAL A 691 47.10 3.51 -27.19
CA VAL A 691 47.69 2.56 -26.21
C VAL A 691 48.07 1.25 -26.93
N PRO A 692 49.25 0.61 -26.73
CA PRO A 692 50.19 0.76 -25.60
C PRO A 692 51.58 1.34 -25.91
N VAL A 693 51.91 1.67 -27.17
CA VAL A 693 53.27 2.16 -27.51
C VAL A 693 53.45 3.66 -27.19
N GLY A 694 52.37 4.44 -27.27
CA GLY A 694 52.40 5.91 -27.27
C GLY A 694 52.79 6.61 -25.97
N LEU A 695 52.95 5.92 -24.84
CA LEU A 695 53.52 6.52 -23.61
C LEU A 695 55.05 6.65 -23.68
N ARG A 696 55.72 6.03 -24.66
CA ARG A 696 57.14 6.29 -24.95
C ARG A 696 57.26 7.66 -25.61
N GLY A 697 57.82 8.63 -24.90
CA GLY A 697 57.94 10.01 -25.37
C GLY A 697 57.00 11.00 -24.68
N LEU A 698 56.20 10.56 -23.71
CA LEU A 698 55.40 11.46 -22.85
C LEU A 698 55.97 11.52 -21.42
N GLN A 699 55.92 12.70 -20.81
CA GLN A 699 56.24 12.94 -19.40
C GLN A 699 55.00 13.35 -18.61
N CYS A 700 54.96 12.99 -17.33
CA CYS A 700 53.94 13.46 -16.41
C CYS A 700 54.41 14.75 -15.72
N THR A 701 53.63 15.83 -15.83
CA THR A 701 53.87 17.09 -15.10
C THR A 701 53.44 17.02 -13.63
N ASP A 702 52.83 15.90 -13.22
CA ASP A 702 52.38 15.64 -11.85
C ASP A 702 53.07 14.40 -11.26
N PRO A 703 54.00 14.54 -10.31
CA PRO A 703 54.72 13.41 -9.72
C PRO A 703 53.85 12.52 -8.81
N SER A 704 52.61 12.93 -8.47
CA SER A 704 51.68 12.10 -7.70
C SER A 704 50.99 11.01 -8.52
N VAL A 705 50.97 11.12 -9.86
CA VAL A 705 50.38 10.11 -10.75
C VAL A 705 51.43 9.02 -11.07
N PRO A 706 51.15 7.74 -10.78
CA PRO A 706 52.12 6.66 -10.89
C PRO A 706 52.31 6.19 -12.34
N ILE A 707 52.89 7.03 -13.19
CA ILE A 707 53.05 6.81 -14.64
C ILE A 707 53.74 5.48 -15.00
N HIS A 708 54.64 4.97 -14.15
CA HIS A 708 55.26 3.65 -14.31
C HIS A 708 54.23 2.50 -14.30
N ARG A 709 53.07 2.65 -13.64
CA ARG A 709 51.95 1.68 -13.67
C ARG A 709 51.12 1.78 -14.96
N LEU A 710 51.19 2.91 -15.65
CA LEU A 710 50.52 3.15 -16.93
C LEU A 710 51.34 2.65 -18.12
N GLN A 711 52.67 2.54 -17.98
CA GLN A 711 53.59 2.05 -19.00
C GLN A 711 53.54 0.52 -19.21
N VAL A 712 52.85 -0.23 -18.34
CA VAL A 712 52.74 -1.70 -18.40
C VAL A 712 51.30 -2.09 -18.76
N VAL A 713 51.01 -2.24 -20.06
CA VAL A 713 49.66 -2.54 -20.55
C VAL A 713 49.66 -3.67 -21.58
N HIS A 714 48.93 -4.73 -21.25
CA HIS A 714 48.33 -5.64 -22.22
C HIS A 714 46.81 -5.58 -22.06
N ASN A 715 46.08 -5.66 -23.17
CA ASN A 715 44.64 -5.96 -23.23
C ASN A 715 43.64 -4.87 -22.75
N LEU A 716 43.88 -3.58 -23.02
CA LEU A 716 42.76 -2.63 -23.15
C LEU A 716 41.99 -2.91 -24.45
N PRO A 717 40.64 -2.79 -24.47
CA PRO A 717 39.84 -2.99 -25.68
C PRO A 717 39.94 -1.79 -26.64
N ASP A 718 39.62 -1.99 -27.92
CA ASP A 718 39.32 -0.89 -28.84
C ASP A 718 38.10 -0.13 -28.33
N ILE A 719 38.30 1.15 -28.01
CA ILE A 719 37.27 1.99 -27.42
C ILE A 719 36.30 2.57 -28.45
N ASN A 720 36.70 2.65 -29.72
CA ASN A 720 35.85 3.11 -30.81
C ASN A 720 34.91 1.97 -31.26
N GLU A 721 35.40 0.73 -31.36
CA GLU A 721 34.55 -0.46 -31.59
C GLU A 721 33.57 -0.66 -30.43
N ALA A 722 34.06 -0.60 -29.18
CA ALA A 722 33.23 -0.74 -27.98
C ALA A 722 32.17 0.36 -27.89
N PHE A 723 32.50 1.60 -28.25
CA PHE A 723 31.56 2.71 -28.32
C PHE A 723 30.48 2.49 -29.40
N ALA A 724 30.86 2.25 -30.66
CA ALA A 724 29.91 2.09 -31.76
C ALA A 724 28.93 0.95 -31.48
N LYS A 725 29.41 -0.17 -30.92
CA LYS A 725 28.60 -1.31 -30.50
C LYS A 725 27.64 -0.97 -29.35
N ALA A 726 28.09 -0.22 -28.35
CA ALA A 726 27.25 0.21 -27.23
C ALA A 726 26.18 1.23 -27.67
N PHE A 727 26.55 2.19 -28.51
CA PHE A 727 25.66 3.22 -29.04
C PHE A 727 24.59 2.62 -29.97
N SER A 728 24.99 1.72 -30.88
CA SER A 728 24.04 0.97 -31.73
C SER A 728 23.03 0.16 -30.89
N ALA A 729 23.50 -0.55 -29.86
CA ALA A 729 22.64 -1.29 -28.94
C ALA A 729 21.69 -0.36 -28.16
N TYR A 730 22.17 0.81 -27.69
CA TYR A 730 21.36 1.82 -27.01
C TYR A 730 20.23 2.35 -27.92
N CYS A 731 20.55 2.74 -29.15
CA CYS A 731 19.56 3.19 -30.13
C CYS A 731 18.52 2.10 -30.44
N ALA A 732 18.93 0.84 -30.56
CA ALA A 732 18.03 -0.30 -30.75
C ALA A 732 17.10 -0.54 -29.54
N THR A 733 17.56 -0.30 -28.30
CA THR A 733 16.69 -0.34 -27.11
C THR A 733 15.76 0.88 -27.03
N MET A 734 16.24 2.07 -27.37
CA MET A 734 15.43 3.30 -27.32
C MET A 734 14.33 3.32 -28.39
N HIS A 735 14.60 2.82 -29.60
CA HIS A 735 13.55 2.63 -30.61
C HIS A 735 12.42 1.71 -30.10
N LYS A 736 12.74 0.64 -29.36
CA LYS A 736 11.72 -0.22 -28.74
C LYS A 736 10.93 0.50 -27.65
N ALA A 737 11.58 1.33 -26.83
CA ALA A 737 10.90 2.14 -25.82
C ALA A 737 9.91 3.14 -26.43
N LEU A 738 10.35 3.88 -27.44
CA LEU A 738 9.53 4.86 -28.15
C LEU A 738 8.39 4.16 -28.94
N GLY A 739 8.63 2.95 -29.47
CA GLY A 739 7.57 2.14 -30.09
C GLY A 739 6.53 1.63 -29.09
N ALA A 740 6.97 1.14 -27.92
CA ALA A 740 6.10 0.79 -26.80
C ALA A 740 5.28 2.01 -26.31
N GLN A 741 5.87 3.21 -26.35
CA GLN A 741 5.17 4.45 -26.02
C GLN A 741 4.06 4.80 -27.01
N VAL A 742 4.32 4.69 -28.32
CA VAL A 742 3.29 4.90 -29.35
C VAL A 742 2.14 3.91 -29.19
N LYS A 743 2.45 2.62 -28.96
CA LYS A 743 1.44 1.60 -28.64
C LYS A 743 0.61 1.96 -27.41
N HIS A 744 1.26 2.43 -26.35
CA HIS A 744 0.58 2.82 -25.11
C HIS A 744 -0.37 4.00 -25.34
N LEU A 745 0.12 5.07 -25.98
CA LEU A 745 -0.66 6.28 -26.28
C LEU A 745 -1.89 5.97 -27.15
N ILE A 746 -1.78 5.10 -28.15
CA ILE A 746 -2.94 4.71 -28.97
C ILE A 746 -3.89 3.80 -28.17
N ALA A 747 -3.38 2.87 -27.37
CA ALA A 747 -4.23 1.97 -26.58
C ALA A 747 -4.99 2.67 -25.44
N THR A 748 -4.49 3.75 -24.85
CA THR A 748 -5.19 4.48 -23.78
C THR A 748 -6.19 5.54 -24.26
N LEU A 749 -6.33 5.74 -25.58
CA LEU A 749 -7.32 6.66 -26.16
C LEU A 749 -8.78 6.21 -25.92
N PRO A 750 -9.74 7.16 -25.98
CA PRO A 750 -11.16 6.84 -26.08
C PRO A 750 -11.50 5.86 -27.21
N LEU A 751 -12.49 5.00 -26.99
CA LEU A 751 -12.79 3.87 -27.90
C LEU A 751 -13.04 4.28 -29.37
N GLU A 752 -13.78 5.36 -29.63
CA GLU A 752 -14.00 5.80 -31.02
C GLU A 752 -12.75 6.39 -31.67
N ASP A 753 -11.83 6.99 -30.91
CA ASP A 753 -10.53 7.42 -31.45
C ASP A 753 -9.64 6.21 -31.77
N ARG A 754 -9.65 5.18 -30.91
CA ARG A 754 -9.03 3.88 -31.21
C ARG A 754 -9.59 3.27 -32.48
N LYS A 755 -10.91 3.21 -32.64
CA LYS A 755 -11.57 2.69 -33.85
C LYS A 755 -11.29 3.54 -35.10
N ASN A 756 -11.18 4.87 -34.96
CA ASN A 756 -10.82 5.76 -36.09
C ASN A 756 -9.41 5.44 -36.62
N ILE A 757 -8.44 5.22 -35.73
CA ILE A 757 -7.08 4.80 -36.10
C ILE A 757 -7.08 3.38 -36.65
N GLU A 758 -7.66 2.42 -35.92
CA GLU A 758 -7.58 0.99 -36.23
C GLU A 758 -8.41 0.55 -37.44
N TYR A 759 -9.49 1.27 -37.78
CA TYR A 759 -10.41 0.90 -38.86
C TYR A 759 -10.64 1.97 -39.94
N GLY A 760 -10.24 3.23 -39.71
CA GLY A 760 -10.31 4.26 -40.75
C GLY A 760 -9.29 4.05 -41.88
N LYS A 761 -9.46 4.72 -43.02
CA LYS A 761 -8.37 4.90 -44.00
C LYS A 761 -7.31 5.81 -43.38
N LEU A 762 -6.08 5.34 -43.28
CA LEU A 762 -4.97 5.98 -42.57
C LEU A 762 -3.97 6.60 -43.55
N ALA A 763 -3.53 7.83 -43.25
CA ALA A 763 -2.35 8.44 -43.87
C ALA A 763 -1.46 9.09 -42.81
N THR A 764 -0.19 8.69 -42.78
CA THR A 764 0.87 9.20 -41.91
C THR A 764 1.64 10.33 -42.61
N PHE A 765 1.81 11.48 -41.96
CA PHE A 765 2.43 12.67 -42.57
C PHE A 765 3.04 13.64 -41.53
N LYS A 766 3.66 14.73 -42.01
CA LYS A 766 4.15 15.85 -41.19
C LYS A 766 3.68 17.18 -41.78
N GLN A 767 3.84 18.26 -41.03
CA GLN A 767 3.75 19.63 -41.54
C GLN A 767 5.15 20.27 -41.59
N VAL A 768 5.52 20.83 -42.75
CA VAL A 768 6.75 21.59 -42.96
C VAL A 768 6.38 22.98 -43.46
N LYS A 769 6.90 24.03 -42.83
CA LYS A 769 6.78 25.40 -43.33
C LYS A 769 7.79 25.60 -44.46
N VAL A 770 7.31 26.07 -45.60
CA VAL A 770 8.16 26.55 -46.71
C VAL A 770 8.16 28.07 -46.66
N SER A 771 9.33 28.69 -46.79
CA SER A 771 9.46 30.16 -46.73
C SER A 771 10.61 30.61 -47.62
N THR A 772 10.32 31.52 -48.54
CA THR A 772 11.30 32.00 -49.53
C THR A 772 11.58 33.47 -49.29
N ASN A 773 12.84 33.82 -49.07
CA ASN A 773 13.23 35.21 -48.83
C ASN A 773 13.29 36.01 -50.16
N ASN A 774 13.51 37.32 -50.05
CA ASN A 774 13.58 38.24 -51.19
C ASN A 774 14.80 37.98 -52.11
N PHE A 775 15.69 37.06 -51.74
CA PHE A 775 16.84 36.60 -52.54
C PHE A 775 16.61 35.21 -53.16
N ALA A 776 15.35 34.77 -53.25
CA ALA A 776 14.91 33.46 -53.73
C ALA A 776 15.44 32.24 -52.93
N VAL A 777 16.12 32.45 -51.79
CA VAL A 777 16.55 31.36 -50.92
C VAL A 777 15.34 30.79 -50.19
N THR A 778 15.01 29.54 -50.50
CA THR A 778 13.87 28.82 -49.90
C THR A 778 14.36 27.98 -48.72
N SER A 779 13.86 28.27 -47.52
CA SER A 779 14.03 27.42 -46.34
C SER A 779 12.82 26.51 -46.15
N ARG A 780 13.09 25.32 -45.60
CA ARG A 780 12.08 24.33 -45.18
C ARG A 780 12.27 24.07 -43.69
N THR A 781 11.30 24.47 -42.88
CA THR A 781 11.33 24.36 -41.42
C THR A 781 10.24 23.39 -40.97
N PRO A 782 10.58 22.21 -40.43
CA PRO A 782 9.60 21.29 -39.87
C PRO A 782 8.80 21.98 -38.74
N LEU A 783 7.47 22.03 -38.89
CA LEU A 783 6.57 22.49 -37.82
C LEU A 783 6.18 21.32 -36.92
N THR A 784 6.00 20.14 -37.50
CA THR A 784 6.08 18.87 -36.77
C THR A 784 7.53 18.64 -36.36
N ASN A 785 7.85 18.63 -35.06
CA ASN A 785 9.20 18.35 -34.58
C ASN A 785 9.64 16.90 -34.96
N ARG A 786 10.93 16.57 -34.82
CA ARG A 786 11.45 15.20 -35.09
C ARG A 786 10.84 14.10 -34.21
N ARG A 787 10.01 14.46 -33.23
CA ARG A 787 9.43 13.59 -32.19
C ARG A 787 7.91 13.41 -32.36
N SER A 788 7.35 13.91 -33.47
CA SER A 788 5.91 13.94 -33.71
C SER A 788 5.53 13.39 -35.08
N LEU A 789 4.32 12.86 -35.17
CA LEU A 789 3.73 12.31 -36.40
C LEU A 789 2.26 12.71 -36.47
N LEU A 790 1.83 13.16 -37.65
CA LEU A 790 0.42 13.43 -37.94
C LEU A 790 -0.24 12.21 -38.56
N LEU A 791 -1.43 11.85 -38.05
CA LEU A 791 -2.25 10.75 -38.55
C LEU A 791 -3.56 11.32 -39.08
N ARG A 792 -3.78 11.32 -40.41
CA ARG A 792 -5.12 11.55 -40.96
C ARG A 792 -5.84 10.21 -40.99
N THR A 793 -7.03 10.16 -40.38
CA THR A 793 -7.92 9.01 -40.40
C THR A 793 -9.24 9.40 -41.06
N GLU A 794 -9.85 8.49 -41.79
CA GLU A 794 -11.16 8.67 -42.40
C GLU A 794 -12.03 7.43 -42.19
N ARG A 795 -13.10 7.56 -41.40
CA ARG A 795 -13.97 6.44 -41.01
C ARG A 795 -15.43 6.88 -41.09
N ARG A 796 -16.28 6.12 -41.79
CA ARG A 796 -17.69 6.47 -42.01
C ARG A 796 -17.88 7.89 -42.62
N GLY A 797 -16.95 8.33 -43.46
CA GLY A 797 -16.92 9.68 -44.05
C GLY A 797 -16.45 10.79 -43.10
N VAL A 798 -16.18 10.50 -41.82
CA VAL A 798 -15.65 11.47 -40.86
C VAL A 798 -14.12 11.47 -40.93
N VAL A 799 -13.55 12.64 -41.21
CA VAL A 799 -12.09 12.87 -41.19
C VAL A 799 -11.66 13.37 -39.81
N THR A 800 -10.72 12.68 -39.19
CA THR A 800 -10.07 13.12 -37.94
C THR A 800 -8.56 13.07 -38.10
N VAL A 801 -7.88 14.19 -37.82
CA VAL A 801 -6.42 14.26 -37.77
C VAL A 801 -5.97 14.19 -36.31
N TYR A 802 -4.92 13.42 -36.05
CA TYR A 802 -4.24 13.33 -34.76
C TYR A 802 -2.79 13.76 -34.87
N GLU A 803 -2.22 14.20 -33.76
CA GLU A 803 -0.79 14.42 -33.55
C GLU A 803 -0.33 13.53 -32.39
N ILE A 804 0.55 12.57 -32.68
CA ILE A 804 1.42 11.97 -31.67
C ILE A 804 2.58 12.93 -31.47
N ASN A 805 2.93 13.25 -30.22
CA ASN A 805 4.11 14.02 -29.87
C ASN A 805 4.80 13.38 -28.65
N LEU A 806 6.00 12.82 -28.86
CA LEU A 806 6.78 12.12 -27.83
C LEU A 806 7.63 13.06 -26.96
N GLU A 807 7.75 14.35 -27.29
CA GLU A 807 8.41 15.36 -26.42
C GLU A 807 7.52 15.80 -25.25
N HIS A 808 6.21 15.81 -25.47
CA HIS A 808 5.21 16.09 -24.44
C HIS A 808 4.46 14.84 -23.97
N ASN A 809 4.81 13.67 -24.53
CA ASN A 809 4.09 12.41 -24.38
C ASN A 809 2.56 12.58 -24.50
N THR A 810 2.11 13.05 -25.66
CA THR A 810 0.67 13.24 -25.93
C THR A 810 0.26 12.63 -27.25
N LEU A 811 -1.01 12.24 -27.32
CA LEU A 811 -1.72 11.98 -28.56
C LEU A 811 -3.02 12.79 -28.52
N ARG A 812 -3.16 13.77 -29.40
CA ARG A 812 -4.29 14.71 -29.42
C ARG A 812 -4.90 14.83 -30.81
N ARG A 813 -6.19 15.18 -30.88
CA ARG A 813 -6.80 15.60 -32.15
C ARG A 813 -6.24 16.96 -32.59
N ARG A 814 -6.18 17.18 -33.91
CA ARG A 814 -5.77 18.42 -34.58
C ARG A 814 -6.86 18.84 -35.56
N ASP A 815 -7.94 19.37 -35.00
CA ASP A 815 -9.11 19.81 -35.78
C ASP A 815 -8.76 20.94 -36.77
N ASP A 816 -7.72 21.73 -36.45
CA ASP A 816 -7.10 22.75 -37.30
C ASP A 816 -6.50 22.20 -38.61
N LEU A 817 -6.15 20.91 -38.64
CA LEU A 817 -5.53 20.24 -39.79
C LEU A 817 -6.50 19.34 -40.57
N LYS A 818 -7.81 19.32 -40.24
CA LYS A 818 -8.79 18.42 -40.89
C LYS A 818 -8.87 18.52 -42.42
N ASN A 819 -8.58 19.71 -42.97
CA ASN A 819 -8.71 20.02 -44.39
C ASN A 819 -7.41 19.87 -45.19
N VAL A 820 -6.30 19.45 -44.57
CA VAL A 820 -5.01 19.32 -45.28
C VAL A 820 -4.93 18.01 -46.07
N THR A 821 -4.17 18.01 -47.18
CA THR A 821 -3.99 16.82 -48.02
C THR A 821 -2.62 16.17 -47.75
N PRO A 822 -2.54 14.97 -47.13
CA PRO A 822 -1.28 14.27 -46.97
C PRO A 822 -0.64 13.95 -48.33
N GLY A 823 0.59 14.42 -48.54
CA GLY A 823 1.33 14.33 -49.81
C GLY A 823 1.38 15.62 -50.63
N GLU A 824 0.67 16.68 -50.22
CA GLU A 824 0.70 18.00 -50.86
C GLU A 824 2.06 18.69 -50.62
N LEU A 825 2.71 19.16 -51.69
CA LEU A 825 4.05 19.77 -51.66
C LEU A 825 4.05 21.17 -52.29
N VAL A 826 4.93 22.05 -51.82
CA VAL A 826 5.11 23.38 -52.44
C VAL A 826 6.11 23.28 -53.60
N GLU A 827 5.57 23.06 -54.79
CA GLU A 827 6.33 22.98 -56.05
C GLU A 827 6.95 24.33 -56.45
N TYR A 828 6.22 25.43 -56.26
CA TYR A 828 6.62 26.78 -56.67
C TYR A 828 6.61 27.77 -55.48
N PRO A 829 7.70 27.82 -54.68
CA PRO A 829 7.81 28.76 -53.56
C PRO A 829 7.86 30.22 -54.02
N GLN A 830 7.01 31.07 -53.46
CA GLN A 830 6.95 32.51 -53.79
C GLN A 830 7.73 33.35 -52.77
N ALA A 831 8.54 34.29 -53.25
CA ALA A 831 9.30 35.20 -52.39
C ALA A 831 8.37 36.06 -51.50
N GLY A 832 8.68 36.16 -50.22
CA GLY A 832 7.87 36.84 -49.21
C GLY A 832 6.68 36.02 -48.69
N VAL A 833 6.34 34.88 -49.31
CA VAL A 833 5.21 34.03 -48.91
C VAL A 833 5.68 32.92 -47.94
N SER A 834 4.79 32.55 -47.02
CA SER A 834 4.96 31.43 -46.10
C SER A 834 3.85 30.41 -46.33
N SER A 835 4.22 29.22 -46.82
CA SER A 835 3.28 28.12 -47.11
C SER A 835 3.55 26.91 -46.20
N SER A 836 2.66 25.92 -46.20
CA SER A 836 2.91 24.59 -45.60
C SER A 836 2.90 23.52 -46.67
N GLU A 837 3.80 22.54 -46.56
CA GLU A 837 3.73 21.27 -47.26
C GLU A 837 3.52 20.12 -46.27
N TYR A 838 2.92 19.03 -46.74
CA TYR A 838 2.40 17.93 -45.93
C TYR A 838 3.00 16.56 -46.32
N PRO A 839 4.34 16.40 -46.36
CA PRO A 839 4.98 15.19 -46.88
C PRO A 839 4.55 13.93 -46.13
N THR A 840 4.22 12.88 -46.88
CA THR A 840 3.83 11.58 -46.31
C THR A 840 5.02 10.88 -45.66
N VAL A 841 4.77 10.29 -44.50
CA VAL A 841 5.67 9.41 -43.76
C VAL A 841 5.31 7.97 -44.06
N ARG A 842 6.32 7.10 -44.23
CA ARG A 842 6.15 5.63 -44.27
C ARG A 842 7.30 4.97 -43.49
N PRO A 843 7.07 3.83 -42.83
CA PRO A 843 8.16 3.08 -42.22
C PRO A 843 9.11 2.52 -43.28
N ALA A 844 10.38 2.32 -42.93
CA ALA A 844 11.37 1.72 -43.83
C ALA A 844 11.19 0.19 -44.03
N GLY A 845 10.31 -0.45 -43.24
CA GLY A 845 10.07 -1.90 -43.27
C GLY A 845 8.93 -2.33 -44.20
N HIS A 846 8.95 -3.59 -44.60
CA HIS A 846 7.88 -4.21 -45.39
C HIS A 846 6.60 -4.36 -44.54
N SER A 847 5.52 -3.73 -44.98
CA SER A 847 4.17 -3.85 -44.40
C SER A 847 3.19 -4.34 -45.47
N ALA A 848 2.07 -4.96 -45.06
CA ALA A 848 1.02 -5.34 -45.99
C ALA A 848 0.49 -4.11 -46.74
N ALA A 849 0.29 -4.20 -48.06
CA ALA A 849 -0.12 -3.06 -48.88
C ALA A 849 -1.44 -2.41 -48.41
N THR A 850 -2.33 -3.21 -47.84
CA THR A 850 -3.65 -2.80 -47.32
C THR A 850 -3.64 -2.31 -45.87
N ILE A 851 -2.46 -2.21 -45.21
CA ILE A 851 -2.37 -1.86 -43.78
C ILE A 851 -2.98 -0.49 -43.46
N THR A 852 -3.01 0.42 -44.45
CA THR A 852 -3.58 1.77 -44.39
C THR A 852 -5.04 1.88 -44.84
N ASP A 853 -5.65 0.83 -45.39
CA ASP A 853 -6.99 0.91 -45.99
C ASP A 853 -8.11 0.92 -44.94
N GLN A 854 -9.32 1.36 -45.31
CA GLN A 854 -10.45 1.32 -44.38
C GLN A 854 -10.90 -0.14 -44.14
N VAL A 855 -11.02 -0.52 -42.87
CA VAL A 855 -11.51 -1.84 -42.45
C VAL A 855 -12.99 -1.72 -42.05
N PRO A 856 -13.90 -2.56 -42.57
CA PRO A 856 -15.31 -2.51 -42.21
C PRO A 856 -15.56 -3.18 -40.83
N SER A 857 -15.22 -2.49 -39.74
CA SER A 857 -15.42 -2.97 -38.37
C SER A 857 -15.90 -1.88 -37.40
N ASP A 858 -16.61 -2.33 -36.36
CA ASP A 858 -17.00 -1.52 -35.19
C ASP A 858 -16.77 -2.25 -33.84
N ASN A 859 -16.03 -3.37 -33.87
CA ASN A 859 -15.62 -4.10 -32.68
C ASN A 859 -14.67 -3.26 -31.80
N ILE A 860 -14.36 -3.73 -30.60
CA ILE A 860 -13.30 -3.14 -29.77
C ILE A 860 -11.95 -3.62 -30.33
N PRO A 861 -11.05 -2.74 -30.78
CA PRO A 861 -9.77 -3.15 -31.35
C PRO A 861 -8.71 -3.41 -30.25
N ASN A 862 -7.92 -4.48 -30.41
CA ASN A 862 -6.69 -4.66 -29.63
C ASN A 862 -5.56 -3.78 -30.17
N SER A 863 -5.66 -2.48 -29.88
CA SER A 863 -4.76 -1.45 -30.41
C SER A 863 -3.30 -1.66 -30.00
N PHE A 864 -3.03 -2.10 -28.76
CA PHE A 864 -1.66 -2.27 -28.27
C PHE A 864 -0.86 -3.30 -29.09
N ALA A 865 -1.52 -4.39 -29.49
CA ALA A 865 -0.91 -5.48 -30.25
C ALA A 865 -1.20 -5.40 -31.77
N SER A 866 -1.80 -4.31 -32.27
CA SER A 866 -2.23 -4.24 -33.66
C SER A 866 -1.06 -4.00 -34.62
N ALA A 867 -1.11 -4.64 -35.79
CA ALA A 867 -0.13 -4.41 -36.86
C ALA A 867 -0.17 -2.96 -37.41
N ARG A 868 -1.31 -2.26 -37.27
CA ARG A 868 -1.43 -0.86 -37.68
C ARG A 868 -0.81 0.10 -36.67
N THR A 869 -0.98 -0.15 -35.38
CA THR A 869 -0.32 0.61 -34.33
C THR A 869 1.20 0.37 -34.37
N ALA A 870 1.65 -0.84 -34.71
CA ALA A 870 3.06 -1.11 -35.04
C ALA A 870 3.55 -0.30 -36.27
N TYR A 871 2.79 -0.28 -37.38
CA TYR A 871 3.09 0.56 -38.55
C TYR A 871 3.24 2.06 -38.19
N ILE A 872 2.35 2.58 -37.34
CA ILE A 872 2.39 3.98 -36.87
C ILE A 872 3.62 4.24 -35.99
N ALA A 873 4.02 3.29 -35.15
CA ALA A 873 5.24 3.37 -34.37
C ALA A 873 6.48 3.42 -35.28
N ASP A 874 6.63 2.45 -36.20
CA ASP A 874 7.77 2.36 -37.12
C ASP A 874 7.85 3.59 -38.05
N ALA A 875 6.69 4.14 -38.46
CA ALA A 875 6.58 5.38 -39.23
C ALA A 875 7.19 6.59 -38.47
N LEU A 876 6.92 6.72 -37.17
CA LEU A 876 7.51 7.78 -36.34
C LEU A 876 9.00 7.51 -36.06
N LEU A 877 9.37 6.26 -35.74
CA LEU A 877 10.76 5.87 -35.46
C LEU A 877 11.70 6.12 -36.65
N THR A 878 11.22 5.94 -37.89
CA THR A 878 11.93 6.28 -39.14
C THR A 878 12.30 7.77 -39.24
N HIS A 879 11.81 8.61 -38.33
CA HIS A 879 12.03 10.06 -38.30
C HIS A 879 12.61 10.62 -37.01
N THR A 880 12.74 9.81 -35.96
CA THR A 880 13.35 10.21 -34.68
C THR A 880 14.85 10.50 -34.83
N ASP A 881 15.52 9.83 -35.77
CA ASP A 881 16.94 10.03 -36.14
C ASP A 881 17.89 10.00 -34.93
N LEU A 882 17.84 8.90 -34.16
CA LEU A 882 18.75 8.68 -33.03
C LEU A 882 20.22 8.51 -33.48
N ALA A 883 20.45 8.15 -34.74
CA ALA A 883 21.79 8.02 -35.31
C ALA A 883 22.55 9.37 -35.38
N SER A 884 21.83 10.49 -35.60
CA SER A 884 22.43 11.84 -35.61
C SER A 884 23.08 12.30 -34.29
N PHE A 885 22.99 11.50 -33.22
CA PHE A 885 23.69 11.72 -31.96
C PHE A 885 24.99 10.91 -31.81
N GLU A 886 25.39 10.08 -32.80
CA GLU A 886 26.61 9.27 -32.67
C GLU A 886 27.87 10.13 -32.59
N ASP A 887 28.06 11.08 -33.53
CA ASP A 887 29.23 11.96 -33.54
C ASP A 887 29.30 12.80 -32.27
N GLN A 888 28.15 13.27 -31.77
CA GLN A 888 28.07 13.94 -30.46
C GLN A 888 28.50 13.01 -29.33
N ALA A 889 27.98 11.78 -29.25
CA ALA A 889 28.36 10.81 -28.22
C ALA A 889 29.83 10.30 -28.36
N ARG A 890 30.44 10.51 -29.53
CA ARG A 890 31.85 10.22 -29.85
C ARG A 890 32.78 11.36 -29.44
N ASP A 891 32.41 12.63 -29.65
CA ASP A 891 33.34 13.76 -29.56
C ASP A 891 33.30 14.48 -28.20
N GLN A 892 34.13 13.95 -27.31
CA GLN A 892 34.41 14.47 -25.97
C GLN A 892 35.93 14.49 -25.67
N THR A 893 36.76 14.74 -26.68
CA THR A 893 38.15 15.18 -26.49
C THR A 893 38.16 16.65 -26.06
N ALA A 894 39.18 17.08 -25.31
CA ALA A 894 39.23 18.42 -24.73
C ALA A 894 39.70 19.52 -25.72
N PHE A 895 39.14 19.52 -26.94
CA PHE A 895 39.44 20.42 -28.06
C PHE A 895 38.28 21.39 -28.42
N ASP A 896 37.01 20.97 -28.32
CA ASP A 896 35.91 21.60 -29.09
C ASP A 896 34.81 22.37 -28.31
N THR A 897 34.89 22.59 -26.99
CA THR A 897 34.00 23.56 -26.32
C THR A 897 34.39 23.95 -24.88
N GLU A 898 34.39 25.25 -24.56
CA GLU A 898 34.52 25.75 -23.18
C GLU A 898 33.22 25.68 -22.35
N LEU A 899 32.07 25.45 -22.99
CA LEU A 899 30.80 25.15 -22.31
C LEU A 899 30.37 23.71 -22.64
N PRO A 900 30.31 22.78 -21.67
CA PRO A 900 30.11 21.37 -21.99
C PRO A 900 28.73 21.09 -22.59
N TRP A 901 28.69 20.81 -23.89
CA TRP A 901 27.47 20.54 -24.66
C TRP A 901 26.66 19.36 -24.11
N TYR A 902 27.29 18.43 -23.37
CA TYR A 902 26.58 17.36 -22.66
C TYR A 902 25.51 17.89 -21.69
N LYS A 903 25.63 19.13 -21.17
CA LYS A 903 24.60 19.77 -20.34
C LYS A 903 23.34 20.14 -21.14
N HIS A 904 23.47 20.30 -22.46
CA HIS A 904 22.38 20.57 -23.39
C HIS A 904 21.82 19.26 -23.97
N ALA A 905 22.69 18.32 -24.37
CA ALA A 905 22.24 16.99 -24.82
C ALA A 905 21.56 16.19 -23.70
N ARG A 906 22.02 16.28 -22.43
CA ARG A 906 21.33 15.67 -21.27
C ARG A 906 19.94 16.29 -21.04
N LYS A 907 19.74 17.59 -21.32
CA LYS A 907 18.39 18.20 -21.32
C LYS A 907 17.54 17.72 -22.49
N PHE A 908 18.11 17.66 -23.69
CA PHE A 908 17.42 17.18 -24.89
C PHE A 908 16.98 15.72 -24.74
N LEU A 909 17.84 14.84 -24.21
CA LEU A 909 17.52 13.45 -23.94
C LEU A 909 16.58 13.27 -22.73
N ALA A 910 16.69 14.09 -21.67
CA ALA A 910 15.68 14.11 -20.60
C ALA A 910 14.28 14.42 -21.14
N ASN A 911 14.16 15.32 -22.14
CA ASN A 911 12.90 15.60 -22.86
C ASN A 911 12.48 14.49 -23.86
N PHE A 912 13.22 13.40 -23.95
CA PHE A 912 12.90 12.18 -24.72
C PHE A 912 12.54 11.00 -23.80
N ILE A 913 12.77 11.13 -22.48
CA ILE A 913 12.86 10.01 -21.53
C ILE A 913 11.80 10.17 -20.44
N PRO A 914 10.70 9.39 -20.50
CA PRO A 914 9.91 9.04 -19.31
C PRO A 914 10.82 8.49 -18.19
N LEU A 915 10.42 8.65 -16.93
CA LEU A 915 11.18 8.36 -15.71
C LEU A 915 12.42 9.20 -15.37
N TYR A 916 12.98 10.05 -16.26
CA TYR A 916 14.25 10.75 -15.96
C TYR A 916 14.29 11.50 -14.60
N PRO A 917 13.23 12.23 -14.18
CA PRO A 917 13.19 12.87 -12.85
C PRO A 917 13.24 11.85 -11.70
N ALA A 918 12.41 10.80 -11.75
CA ALA A 918 12.32 9.77 -10.73
C ALA A 918 13.67 9.11 -10.48
N ILE A 919 14.35 8.70 -11.55
CA ILE A 919 15.65 8.01 -11.48
C ILE A 919 16.72 8.94 -10.88
N LYS A 920 16.74 10.21 -11.29
CA LYS A 920 17.65 11.21 -10.73
C LYS A 920 17.39 11.40 -9.23
N ASN A 921 16.13 11.42 -8.80
CA ASN A 921 15.77 11.57 -7.39
C ASN A 921 16.11 10.32 -6.57
N PHE A 922 15.92 9.11 -7.11
CA PHE A 922 16.45 7.87 -6.49
C PHE A 922 17.98 7.85 -6.41
N GLN A 923 18.69 8.27 -7.47
CA GLN A 923 20.16 8.36 -7.48
C GLN A 923 20.70 9.41 -6.49
N ALA A 924 19.95 10.49 -6.26
CA ALA A 924 20.28 11.52 -5.27
C ALA A 924 19.95 11.12 -3.81
N GLY A 925 19.22 10.01 -3.60
CA GLY A 925 18.72 9.61 -2.28
C GLY A 925 17.42 10.29 -1.86
N ASN A 926 16.80 11.10 -2.72
CA ASN A 926 15.50 11.74 -2.52
C ASN A 926 14.36 10.72 -2.74
N ILE A 927 14.30 9.71 -1.88
CA ILE A 927 13.40 8.53 -2.03
C ILE A 927 11.92 8.95 -2.14
N GLY A 928 11.47 9.97 -1.39
CA GLY A 928 10.10 10.47 -1.47
C GLY A 928 9.76 11.07 -2.83
N GLU A 929 10.60 11.98 -3.32
CA GLU A 929 10.42 12.61 -4.65
C GLU A 929 10.54 11.57 -5.77
N GLY A 930 11.46 10.60 -5.64
CA GLY A 930 11.60 9.49 -6.57
C GLY A 930 10.36 8.59 -6.65
N ILE A 931 9.72 8.28 -5.51
CA ILE A 931 8.45 7.50 -5.48
C ILE A 931 7.31 8.29 -6.11
N ILE A 932 7.22 9.60 -5.84
CA ILE A 932 6.21 10.49 -6.42
C ILE A 932 6.37 10.56 -7.95
N ASP A 933 7.56 10.90 -8.45
CA ASP A 933 7.85 10.99 -9.89
C ASP A 933 7.64 9.65 -10.61
N LEU A 934 7.84 8.52 -9.91
CA LEU A 934 7.63 7.17 -10.44
C LEU A 934 6.14 6.80 -10.52
N ALA A 935 5.36 7.15 -9.50
CA ALA A 935 3.91 6.93 -9.48
C ALA A 935 3.16 7.78 -10.52
N PHE A 936 3.74 8.92 -10.93
CA PHE A 936 3.25 9.78 -12.02
C PHE A 936 3.87 9.50 -13.38
N ASP A 937 4.69 8.44 -13.54
CA ASP A 937 5.32 8.15 -14.82
C ASP A 937 4.31 7.75 -15.91
N VAL A 938 4.69 8.04 -17.15
CA VAL A 938 4.01 7.69 -18.38
C VAL A 938 3.62 6.21 -18.48
N PHE A 939 4.47 5.29 -17.99
CA PHE A 939 4.17 3.86 -17.99
C PHE A 939 3.50 3.38 -16.69
N GLY A 940 3.36 4.21 -15.67
CA GLY A 940 2.63 3.92 -14.43
C GLY A 940 3.14 2.71 -13.64
N PHE A 941 4.44 2.40 -13.71
CA PHE A 941 5.06 1.32 -12.92
C PHE A 941 5.65 1.84 -11.62
N MET A 942 5.53 1.06 -10.55
CA MET A 942 6.42 1.21 -9.39
C MET A 942 7.55 0.18 -9.41
N VAL A 943 8.68 0.58 -8.79
CA VAL A 943 9.89 -0.20 -8.62
C VAL A 943 10.13 -0.28 -7.11
N GLY A 944 9.56 -1.30 -6.46
CA GLY A 944 9.83 -1.58 -5.06
C GLY A 944 11.35 -1.64 -4.80
N LEU A 945 11.81 -0.95 -3.75
CA LEU A 945 13.23 -0.60 -3.52
C LEU A 945 14.13 -1.82 -3.15
N GLY A 946 14.32 -2.71 -4.12
CA GLY A 946 14.99 -4.00 -4.05
C GLY A 946 16.52 -3.94 -4.09
N ALA A 947 17.13 -3.29 -3.10
CA ALA A 947 18.58 -3.23 -2.85
C ALA A 947 19.42 -2.47 -3.91
N ALA A 948 19.66 -1.19 -3.62
CA ALA A 948 20.79 -0.44 -4.19
C ALA A 948 22.13 -0.99 -3.64
N ALA A 949 22.56 -2.14 -4.15
CA ALA A 949 23.69 -2.90 -3.60
C ALA A 949 24.59 -3.57 -4.67
N LYS A 950 24.90 -2.85 -5.76
CA LYS A 950 26.16 -2.96 -6.53
C LYS A 950 26.25 -1.92 -7.67
N ALA A 951 26.58 -0.68 -7.32
CA ALA A 951 27.72 -0.08 -8.01
C ALA A 951 28.98 -0.88 -7.63
N ALA A 952 29.98 -0.95 -8.51
CA ALA A 952 31.24 -1.68 -8.30
C ALA A 952 31.12 -3.21 -7.99
N LYS A 953 30.85 -4.04 -9.02
CA LYS A 953 31.57 -5.32 -9.22
C LYS A 953 31.51 -5.86 -10.66
N GLY A 954 32.12 -5.11 -11.59
CA GLY A 954 32.20 -5.44 -13.02
C GLY A 954 33.22 -6.52 -13.40
N ILE A 955 33.25 -7.67 -12.70
CA ILE A 955 34.14 -8.81 -12.99
C ILE A 955 33.39 -10.14 -12.95
N GLN A 956 33.16 -10.71 -14.12
CA GLN A 956 33.53 -12.09 -14.47
C GLN A 956 33.68 -12.18 -16.00
N THR A 957 34.61 -13.01 -16.48
CA THR A 957 35.11 -13.04 -17.87
C THR A 957 34.40 -14.07 -18.75
N GLY A 958 34.54 -13.97 -20.09
CA GLY A 958 34.17 -15.03 -21.04
C GLY A 958 33.12 -14.66 -22.10
N THR A 959 33.60 -14.27 -23.29
CA THR A 959 33.02 -14.57 -24.63
C THR A 959 31.53 -14.95 -24.73
N SER A 960 30.62 -13.98 -24.59
CA SER A 960 29.23 -14.05 -25.12
C SER A 960 28.47 -12.71 -25.01
N ALA A 961 29.11 -11.61 -25.41
CA ALA A 961 28.67 -10.23 -25.17
C ALA A 961 27.48 -9.74 -26.05
N LEU A 962 26.45 -10.57 -26.20
CA LEU A 962 25.15 -10.20 -26.82
C LEU A 962 23.97 -10.96 -26.17
N ASN A 963 24.15 -12.24 -25.83
CA ASN A 963 23.10 -13.10 -25.26
C ASN A 963 22.79 -12.85 -23.78
N ARG A 964 23.23 -11.73 -23.19
CA ARG A 964 23.00 -11.37 -21.77
C ARG A 964 22.01 -10.23 -21.52
N LEU A 965 21.41 -9.62 -22.55
CA LEU A 965 20.21 -8.78 -22.36
C LEU A 965 19.00 -9.60 -21.86
N GLY A 966 18.91 -10.89 -22.23
CA GLY A 966 17.77 -11.77 -21.95
C GLY A 966 17.60 -12.25 -20.50
N LYS A 967 18.15 -11.57 -19.49
CA LYS A 967 18.02 -11.93 -18.06
C LYS A 967 17.72 -10.75 -17.13
N LEU A 968 16.95 -9.77 -17.60
CA LEU A 968 16.46 -8.62 -16.82
C LEU A 968 15.04 -8.80 -16.22
N THR A 969 14.56 -10.04 -16.13
CA THR A 969 13.18 -10.43 -15.75
C THR A 969 12.82 -10.25 -14.26
N LYS A 970 13.44 -9.30 -13.55
CA LYS A 970 13.23 -9.06 -12.10
C LYS A 970 13.05 -7.60 -11.69
N ILE A 971 12.90 -6.66 -12.63
CA ILE A 971 12.66 -5.23 -12.32
C ILE A 971 11.21 -4.96 -11.90
N PHE A 972 10.28 -5.87 -12.21
CA PHE A 972 8.87 -5.78 -11.82
C PHE A 972 8.68 -5.89 -10.30
N GLY A 973 8.26 -4.79 -9.66
CA GLY A 973 7.63 -4.80 -8.35
C GLY A 973 6.30 -5.56 -8.41
N ARG A 974 6.34 -6.89 -8.35
CA ARG A 974 5.21 -7.84 -8.26
C ARG A 974 4.12 -7.79 -9.34
N THR A 975 4.16 -6.85 -10.30
CA THR A 975 3.14 -6.68 -11.36
C THR A 975 3.04 -7.82 -12.37
N ALA A 976 4.03 -8.72 -12.43
CA ALA A 976 3.96 -9.92 -13.26
C ALA A 976 2.96 -10.93 -12.68
N ILE A 977 1.71 -10.91 -13.17
CA ILE A 977 0.66 -11.86 -12.79
C ILE A 977 1.16 -13.27 -13.18
N PRO A 978 1.25 -14.24 -12.24
CA PRO A 978 1.74 -15.57 -12.56
C PRO A 978 0.95 -16.21 -13.71
N ALA A 979 1.67 -16.69 -14.73
CA ALA A 979 1.07 -17.44 -15.83
C ALA A 979 0.63 -18.86 -15.43
N LEU A 980 0.98 -19.28 -14.20
CA LEU A 980 0.34 -20.42 -13.54
C LEU A 980 -1.16 -20.17 -13.50
N ASN A 981 -1.94 -21.11 -14.02
CA ASN A 981 -3.39 -21.03 -14.02
C ASN A 981 -3.87 -20.88 -12.56
N PRO A 982 -4.65 -19.84 -12.18
CA PRO A 982 -5.06 -19.67 -10.79
C PRO A 982 -6.01 -20.78 -10.30
N PHE A 983 -6.41 -21.71 -11.18
CA PHE A 983 -7.01 -22.98 -10.78
C PHE A 983 -5.98 -24.02 -10.28
N ASP A 984 -4.75 -24.07 -10.80
CA ASP A 984 -3.74 -25.07 -10.37
C ASP A 984 -3.26 -24.80 -8.93
N THR A 985 -3.06 -23.53 -8.58
CA THR A 985 -2.79 -23.10 -7.20
C THR A 985 -4.00 -23.19 -6.26
N PHE A 986 -5.22 -23.32 -6.80
CA PHE A 986 -6.43 -23.58 -6.01
C PHE A 986 -6.65 -25.09 -5.80
N PHE A 987 -6.37 -25.92 -6.81
CA PHE A 987 -6.48 -27.38 -6.74
C PHE A 987 -5.35 -28.03 -5.94
N THR A 988 -4.20 -27.37 -5.80
CA THR A 988 -3.17 -27.82 -4.84
C THR A 988 -3.58 -27.61 -3.37
N LEU A 989 -4.54 -26.70 -3.08
CA LEU A 989 -5.22 -26.68 -1.78
C LEU A 989 -6.23 -27.82 -1.61
N ALA A 990 -6.74 -28.41 -2.70
CA ALA A 990 -7.63 -29.58 -2.67
C ALA A 990 -6.91 -30.90 -2.32
N ALA A 991 -5.61 -30.84 -1.98
CA ALA A 991 -4.92 -31.92 -1.28
C ALA A 991 -5.42 -32.10 0.17
N LEU A 992 -6.11 -31.10 0.74
CA LEU A 992 -6.94 -31.28 1.94
C LEU A 992 -8.28 -31.94 1.55
N PRO A 993 -8.69 -33.07 2.18
CA PRO A 993 -9.76 -33.94 1.67
C PRO A 993 -11.19 -33.43 1.96
N LEU A 994 -11.52 -32.23 1.49
CA LEU A 994 -12.83 -31.60 1.65
C LEU A 994 -13.81 -32.00 0.53
N LYS A 995 -14.50 -33.14 0.72
CA LYS A 995 -15.55 -33.63 -0.19
C LYS A 995 -16.78 -32.71 -0.21
N GLY A 996 -17.06 -32.10 -1.35
CA GLY A 996 -18.37 -31.50 -1.67
C GLY A 996 -18.37 -29.98 -1.83
N LEU A 997 -18.00 -29.51 -3.03
CA LEU A 997 -18.14 -28.10 -3.43
C LEU A 997 -18.73 -27.99 -4.83
N LYS A 998 -19.71 -27.08 -4.99
CA LYS A 998 -20.13 -26.50 -6.28
C LYS A 998 -19.89 -24.98 -6.21
N GLN A 999 -19.68 -24.36 -7.36
CA GLN A 999 -19.30 -22.95 -7.46
C GLN A 999 -20.52 -22.01 -7.48
N GLY A 1000 -20.38 -20.85 -6.82
CA GLY A 1000 -21.36 -19.75 -6.84
C GLY A 1000 -21.36 -18.98 -5.52
N ALA A 1001 -21.11 -17.65 -5.57
CA ALA A 1001 -21.16 -16.66 -4.48
C ALA A 1001 -20.43 -16.95 -3.15
N VAL A 1002 -20.75 -18.04 -2.46
CA VAL A 1002 -20.28 -18.47 -1.13
C VAL A 1002 -18.76 -18.61 -1.02
N GLY A 1003 -18.05 -18.75 -2.15
CA GLY A 1003 -16.58 -18.82 -2.19
C GLY A 1003 -15.88 -17.62 -1.53
N GLY A 1004 -16.43 -16.41 -1.68
CA GLY A 1004 -15.88 -15.22 -0.99
C GLY A 1004 -16.01 -15.31 0.54
N TYR A 1005 -17.13 -15.84 1.02
CA TYR A 1005 -17.38 -16.00 2.46
C TYR A 1005 -16.43 -17.01 3.10
N LYS A 1006 -16.24 -18.19 2.50
CA LYS A 1006 -15.29 -19.19 3.03
C LYS A 1006 -13.82 -18.75 2.95
N LEU A 1007 -13.47 -17.84 2.04
CA LEU A 1007 -12.11 -17.25 1.98
C LEU A 1007 -11.90 -16.13 3.02
N ALA A 1008 -12.95 -15.38 3.39
CA ALA A 1008 -12.86 -14.34 4.43
C ALA A 1008 -13.06 -14.88 5.86
N ALA A 1009 -13.81 -15.98 6.03
CA ALA A 1009 -14.01 -16.64 7.32
C ALA A 1009 -13.00 -17.78 7.60
N GLY A 1010 -12.21 -18.19 6.61
CA GLY A 1010 -11.30 -19.34 6.70
C GLY A 1010 -10.13 -19.16 7.69
N SER A 1011 -9.63 -17.94 7.84
CA SER A 1011 -8.53 -17.56 8.74
C SER A 1011 -8.95 -17.35 10.20
N ILE A 1012 -10.22 -17.57 10.54
CA ILE A 1012 -10.73 -17.38 11.91
C ILE A 1012 -10.23 -18.51 12.80
N GLY A 1013 -9.06 -18.29 13.39
CA GLY A 1013 -8.54 -19.08 14.49
C GLY A 1013 -9.36 -18.90 15.77
N SER A 1014 -8.93 -19.59 16.83
CA SER A 1014 -9.48 -19.43 18.18
C SER A 1014 -9.46 -17.97 18.66
N TYR A 1015 -8.43 -17.21 18.27
CA TYR A 1015 -8.20 -15.77 18.48
C TYR A 1015 -9.47 -14.90 18.47
N ASP A 1016 -10.14 -14.75 17.32
CA ASP A 1016 -11.27 -13.83 17.19
C ASP A 1016 -12.51 -14.31 17.96
N VAL A 1017 -12.70 -15.63 18.06
CA VAL A 1017 -13.82 -16.23 18.81
C VAL A 1017 -13.62 -16.04 20.31
N LEU A 1018 -12.40 -16.21 20.83
CA LEU A 1018 -12.05 -16.01 22.24
C LEU A 1018 -12.02 -14.52 22.63
N LYS A 1019 -11.74 -13.62 21.68
CA LYS A 1019 -11.96 -12.17 21.87
C LYS A 1019 -13.46 -11.86 21.98
N ALA A 1020 -14.29 -12.44 21.12
CA ALA A 1020 -15.74 -12.24 21.11
C ALA A 1020 -16.44 -12.71 22.40
N GLY A 1021 -15.91 -13.75 23.06
CA GLY A 1021 -16.47 -14.33 24.29
C GLY A 1021 -16.35 -13.50 25.56
N LYS A 1022 -15.77 -12.29 25.51
CA LYS A 1022 -15.61 -11.40 26.67
C LYS A 1022 -16.76 -10.41 26.85
N THR A 1023 -17.42 -10.03 25.75
CA THR A 1023 -18.45 -8.96 25.70
C THR A 1023 -19.88 -9.52 25.50
N ALA A 1024 -20.03 -10.83 25.70
CA ALA A 1024 -21.20 -11.63 25.35
C ALA A 1024 -21.35 -12.85 26.28
N ASP A 1025 -22.55 -13.44 26.32
CA ASP A 1025 -22.91 -14.54 27.23
C ASP A 1025 -22.12 -15.83 26.92
N ALA A 1026 -21.73 -16.01 25.65
CA ALA A 1026 -20.80 -17.03 25.16
C ALA A 1026 -20.32 -16.68 23.74
N SER A 1027 -19.31 -17.38 23.24
CA SER A 1027 -18.84 -17.32 21.84
C SER A 1027 -18.58 -18.71 21.28
N ALA A 1028 -18.75 -18.89 19.97
CA ALA A 1028 -18.40 -20.13 19.28
C ALA A 1028 -18.13 -19.88 17.79
N TYR A 1029 -17.29 -20.72 17.19
CA TYR A 1029 -17.35 -20.97 15.74
C TYR A 1029 -18.42 -22.03 15.49
N GLY A 1030 -19.16 -21.97 14.38
CA GLY A 1030 -20.23 -22.95 14.14
C GLY A 1030 -20.93 -22.83 12.80
N THR A 1031 -21.78 -23.82 12.51
CA THR A 1031 -22.51 -23.94 11.24
C THR A 1031 -23.93 -23.39 11.39
N PHE A 1032 -24.41 -22.58 10.45
CA PHE A 1032 -25.78 -22.03 10.41
C PHE A 1032 -26.34 -22.06 8.98
N LYS A 1033 -27.65 -21.81 8.83
CA LYS A 1033 -28.34 -21.91 7.54
C LYS A 1033 -28.55 -20.54 6.88
N PHE A 1034 -28.15 -20.39 5.62
CA PHE A 1034 -28.26 -19.16 4.83
C PHE A 1034 -28.57 -19.49 3.36
N ASN A 1035 -29.57 -18.83 2.76
CA ASN A 1035 -30.04 -19.12 1.38
C ASN A 1035 -30.31 -20.61 1.07
N ASN A 1036 -30.77 -21.36 2.08
CA ASN A 1036 -30.90 -22.82 2.13
C ASN A 1036 -29.61 -23.66 2.22
N ASP A 1037 -28.43 -23.08 1.97
CA ASP A 1037 -27.14 -23.73 2.19
C ASP A 1037 -26.69 -23.65 3.67
N PHE A 1038 -25.68 -24.46 4.01
CA PHE A 1038 -24.99 -24.39 5.30
C PHE A 1038 -23.70 -23.57 5.17
N MET A 1039 -23.52 -22.59 6.04
CA MET A 1039 -22.32 -21.76 6.15
C MET A 1039 -21.69 -21.93 7.53
N GLU A 1040 -20.38 -21.68 7.63
CA GLU A 1040 -19.61 -21.75 8.88
C GLU A 1040 -19.02 -20.38 9.20
N GLY A 1041 -19.06 -19.97 10.46
CA GLY A 1041 -18.50 -18.69 10.89
C GLY A 1041 -18.53 -18.47 12.40
N PRO A 1042 -17.98 -17.34 12.88
CA PRO A 1042 -18.01 -16.98 14.29
C PRO A 1042 -19.37 -16.40 14.70
N ALA A 1043 -19.79 -16.73 15.91
CA ALA A 1043 -21.00 -16.19 16.52
C ALA A 1043 -20.79 -15.93 18.01
N VAL A 1044 -21.61 -15.03 18.54
CA VAL A 1044 -21.76 -14.83 19.99
C VAL A 1044 -23.20 -15.03 20.44
N LEU A 1045 -23.35 -15.56 21.63
CA LEU A 1045 -24.62 -15.66 22.35
C LEU A 1045 -24.84 -14.35 23.10
N LYS A 1046 -25.95 -13.67 22.85
CA LYS A 1046 -26.37 -12.50 23.64
C LYS A 1046 -27.87 -12.55 23.86
N GLN A 1047 -28.32 -12.39 25.11
CA GLN A 1047 -29.73 -12.50 25.49
C GLN A 1047 -30.35 -13.84 25.02
N GLY A 1048 -29.59 -14.93 25.14
CA GLY A 1048 -30.02 -16.28 24.76
C GLY A 1048 -30.11 -16.55 23.25
N LYS A 1049 -29.66 -15.64 22.38
CA LYS A 1049 -29.68 -15.81 20.92
C LYS A 1049 -28.29 -15.68 20.30
N TRP A 1050 -28.00 -16.50 19.31
CA TRP A 1050 -26.75 -16.45 18.54
C TRP A 1050 -26.81 -15.36 17.46
N TYR A 1051 -25.79 -14.52 17.37
CA TYR A 1051 -25.62 -13.48 16.34
C TYR A 1051 -24.26 -13.64 15.66
N GLY A 1052 -24.15 -13.24 14.40
CA GLY A 1052 -22.87 -13.26 13.69
C GLY A 1052 -21.87 -12.29 14.33
N TYR A 1053 -20.59 -12.67 14.37
CA TYR A 1053 -19.52 -11.81 14.87
C TYR A 1053 -18.62 -11.32 13.73
N ASN A 1054 -18.28 -10.03 13.72
CA ASN A 1054 -17.40 -9.44 12.71
C ASN A 1054 -15.99 -9.27 13.30
N PRO A 1055 -14.97 -10.03 12.84
CA PRO A 1055 -13.61 -9.93 13.40
C PRO A 1055 -12.95 -8.57 13.09
N ILE A 1056 -13.30 -7.92 11.98
CA ILE A 1056 -12.71 -6.62 11.59
C ILE A 1056 -13.18 -5.50 12.53
N THR A 1057 -14.47 -5.46 12.87
CA THR A 1057 -15.03 -4.43 13.77
C THR A 1057 -15.08 -4.86 15.24
N GLN A 1058 -14.80 -6.13 15.54
CA GLN A 1058 -14.89 -6.75 16.87
C GLN A 1058 -16.27 -6.54 17.54
N GLN A 1059 -17.33 -6.63 16.73
CA GLN A 1059 -18.72 -6.43 17.15
C GLN A 1059 -19.64 -7.55 16.63
N PRO A 1060 -20.70 -7.90 17.37
CA PRO A 1060 -21.78 -8.73 16.84
C PRO A 1060 -22.67 -7.92 15.88
N TYR A 1061 -23.33 -8.61 14.95
CA TYR A 1061 -24.17 -7.98 13.94
C TYR A 1061 -25.41 -8.81 13.57
N GLY A 1062 -26.37 -8.14 12.95
CA GLY A 1062 -27.49 -8.75 12.23
C GLY A 1062 -28.60 -9.37 13.06
N SER A 1063 -29.47 -10.06 12.33
CA SER A 1063 -30.58 -10.89 12.82
C SER A 1063 -30.04 -12.11 13.60
N PRO A 1064 -30.83 -12.73 14.50
CA PRO A 1064 -30.46 -13.99 15.13
C PRO A 1064 -30.18 -15.11 14.09
N LEU A 1065 -29.06 -15.82 14.26
CA LEU A 1065 -28.63 -16.89 13.36
C LEU A 1065 -29.55 -18.11 13.47
N LYS A 1066 -30.23 -18.43 12.36
CA LYS A 1066 -31.14 -19.58 12.29
C LYS A 1066 -30.36 -20.89 12.23
N ASN A 1067 -30.72 -21.81 13.12
CA ASN A 1067 -30.16 -23.15 13.24
C ASN A 1067 -28.62 -23.16 13.46
N PHE A 1068 -28.08 -22.16 14.17
CA PHE A 1068 -26.65 -22.16 14.53
C PHE A 1068 -26.30 -23.36 15.43
N LEU A 1069 -25.34 -24.17 15.00
CA LEU A 1069 -24.78 -25.31 15.71
C LEU A 1069 -23.31 -24.99 16.03
N PRO A 1070 -22.93 -24.77 17.30
CA PRO A 1070 -21.54 -24.51 17.67
C PRO A 1070 -20.68 -25.74 17.35
N ALA A 1071 -19.62 -25.53 16.58
CA ALA A 1071 -18.65 -26.54 16.21
C ALA A 1071 -17.55 -26.62 17.28
N ALA A 1072 -17.54 -27.71 18.04
CA ALA A 1072 -16.37 -28.07 18.84
C ALA A 1072 -15.24 -28.51 17.87
N ARG A 1073 -14.39 -27.57 17.43
CA ARG A 1073 -13.14 -27.88 16.73
C ARG A 1073 -12.17 -28.56 17.69
N ILE A 1074 -12.39 -29.86 17.88
CA ILE A 1074 -11.42 -30.78 18.45
C ILE A 1074 -10.42 -31.10 17.35
N GLU A 1075 -9.21 -30.55 17.44
CA GLU A 1075 -8.09 -31.00 16.62
C GLU A 1075 -7.64 -32.38 17.11
N LEU A 1076 -7.94 -33.42 16.31
CA LEU A 1076 -7.63 -34.81 16.63
C LEU A 1076 -6.12 -35.04 16.81
N ASP A 1077 -5.28 -34.30 16.10
CA ASP A 1077 -3.81 -34.36 16.22
C ASP A 1077 -3.31 -33.80 17.56
N HIS A 1078 -4.06 -32.90 18.20
CA HIS A 1078 -3.75 -32.39 19.54
C HIS A 1078 -4.13 -33.37 20.66
N PHE A 1079 -5.11 -34.26 20.44
CA PHE A 1079 -5.40 -35.35 21.39
C PHE A 1079 -4.21 -36.33 21.53
N GLY A 1080 -3.41 -36.52 20.48
CA GLY A 1080 -2.16 -37.29 20.55
C GLY A 1080 -1.09 -36.68 21.47
N LYS A 1081 -1.14 -35.36 21.71
CA LYS A 1081 -0.26 -34.65 22.66
C LYS A 1081 -0.88 -34.57 24.07
N TRP A 1082 -2.19 -34.36 24.15
CA TRP A 1082 -2.94 -34.30 25.42
C TRP A 1082 -2.78 -35.58 26.26
N ALA A 1083 -2.63 -36.73 25.61
CA ALA A 1083 -2.36 -38.02 26.25
C ALA A 1083 -1.00 -38.11 26.99
N ARG A 1084 -0.12 -37.09 26.93
CA ARG A 1084 1.21 -37.07 27.58
C ARG A 1084 1.60 -35.71 28.18
N ALA A 1085 0.64 -34.88 28.58
CA ALA A 1085 0.89 -33.79 29.53
C ALA A 1085 0.88 -34.33 30.98
N SER A 1086 1.77 -33.84 31.84
CA SER A 1086 2.09 -34.48 33.13
C SER A 1086 1.36 -33.91 34.36
N ASP A 1087 0.15 -33.36 34.19
CA ASP A 1087 -0.70 -32.88 35.29
C ASP A 1087 -2.17 -33.31 35.07
N PRO A 1088 -2.79 -34.08 36.00
CA PRO A 1088 -4.15 -34.58 35.86
C PRO A 1088 -5.25 -33.64 36.38
N THR A 1089 -4.94 -32.39 36.79
CA THR A 1089 -5.87 -31.57 37.59
C THR A 1089 -6.70 -30.52 36.84
N MET A 1090 -6.39 -30.20 35.56
CA MET A 1090 -7.16 -29.24 34.76
C MET A 1090 -8.50 -29.82 34.24
N SER A 1091 -9.50 -29.88 35.12
CA SER A 1091 -10.90 -30.09 34.73
C SER A 1091 -11.57 -28.76 34.33
N LEU A 1092 -12.37 -28.78 33.26
CA LEU A 1092 -13.25 -27.67 32.88
C LEU A 1092 -14.34 -27.47 33.94
N ASP A 1093 -14.70 -26.22 34.22
CA ASP A 1093 -15.77 -25.87 35.16
C ASP A 1093 -17.11 -26.53 34.78
N GLU A 1094 -17.73 -27.22 35.74
CA GLU A 1094 -19.01 -27.90 35.53
C GLU A 1094 -20.15 -26.94 35.21
N GLY A 1095 -20.13 -25.71 35.74
CA GLY A 1095 -21.16 -24.69 35.49
C GLY A 1095 -21.16 -24.23 34.03
N VAL A 1096 -19.97 -23.99 33.47
CA VAL A 1096 -19.75 -23.70 32.05
C VAL A 1096 -20.22 -24.89 31.19
N VAL A 1097 -19.79 -26.12 31.51
CA VAL A 1097 -20.17 -27.32 30.74
C VAL A 1097 -21.68 -27.60 30.81
N LYS A 1098 -22.31 -27.44 31.97
CA LYS A 1098 -23.77 -27.59 32.15
C LYS A 1098 -24.54 -26.51 31.41
N THR A 1099 -24.06 -25.26 31.41
CA THR A 1099 -24.71 -24.15 30.70
C THR A 1099 -24.58 -24.30 29.18
N TRP A 1100 -23.40 -24.69 28.68
CA TRP A 1100 -23.21 -25.00 27.26
C TRP A 1100 -24.13 -26.15 26.80
N LYS A 1101 -24.19 -27.26 27.55
CA LYS A 1101 -25.08 -28.40 27.25
C LYS A 1101 -26.56 -28.00 27.26
N ARG A 1102 -26.98 -27.12 28.19
CA ARG A 1102 -28.35 -26.58 28.27
C ARG A 1102 -28.69 -25.77 27.03
N VAL A 1103 -27.90 -24.75 26.70
CA VAL A 1103 -28.12 -23.87 25.53
C VAL A 1103 -28.14 -24.67 24.21
N VAL A 1104 -27.26 -25.67 24.06
CA VAL A 1104 -27.26 -26.56 22.88
C VAL A 1104 -28.48 -27.48 22.81
N SER A 1105 -29.06 -27.87 23.96
CA SER A 1105 -30.30 -28.64 24.04
C SER A 1105 -31.51 -27.77 23.68
N ASP A 1106 -31.64 -26.62 24.32
CA ASP A 1106 -32.79 -25.72 24.16
C ASP A 1106 -32.90 -25.21 22.71
N HIS A 1107 -31.76 -24.81 22.12
CA HIS A 1107 -31.68 -24.37 20.72
C HIS A 1107 -31.82 -25.50 19.68
N ARG A 1108 -31.66 -26.77 20.08
CA ARG A 1108 -31.98 -27.94 19.24
C ARG A 1108 -33.46 -28.31 19.27
N ASN A 1109 -34.13 -28.11 20.41
CA ASN A 1109 -35.49 -28.59 20.64
C ASN A 1109 -36.56 -27.54 20.28
N GLY A 1110 -36.20 -26.26 20.18
CA GLY A 1110 -37.04 -25.21 19.61
C GLY A 1110 -38.09 -24.66 20.58
N ALA A 1111 -37.69 -23.67 21.38
CA ALA A 1111 -38.55 -22.81 22.20
C ALA A 1111 -38.54 -21.37 21.68
#